data_AF-A0A957E8L7-F1
#
_entry.id   AF-A0A957E8L7-F1
#
_cell.length_a   1.000
_cell.length_b   1.000
_cell.length_c   1.000
_cell.angle_alpha   90.00
_cell.angle_beta   90.00
_cell.angle_gamma   90.00
#
_symmetry.space_group_name_H-M   'P 1'
#
loop_
_entity.id
_entity.type
_entity.pdbx_description
1 polymer ?
#
loop_
_entity_poly.entity_id
_entity_poly.type
_entity_poly.pdbx_seq_one_letter_code
_entity_poly.pdbx_strand_id
1 'polypeptide(L)'
;IGWRGMIETAVSDQSPPFMGLKYFDAAHANLFFGRETLTAELADHLLSSNFLAVVGASGSGKSSLVRAGLVPTLQQAQPGLKVHIFTPTDHPLEALATTLTRHTDSIGVTAKFIDSMADDARSLHLAARRLVQDDEQLLLVIDQFEELFTLCRSEKERQAFVDNLVTAVANPDDTPSQRPSRAVIALRADFYHHCAQYDALRRLLETQQRYIGAMSPTELRRAIELPAQQNGLSFEDGLVDLLLRDVGASGDQPPEPGALPLLSHALLETWRRREGNTLTFSGYTDAGGVQGAIAKTAESVFSQKLTPAQQNIARNIFLRLTELGEGTQDTRRRAQISELLPASEAADETQTVLNLLSAARLVTTDEATAEVTHEALIREWPTLRRWLDENRDGLRLHRHLTESAQEWQQLNHDPGELYRGARLEQAQEWANQHDDELNDLEREFLAASAAAQQQAIAVAQAQQQRELAQAQALATAQTQAASRARYFNIALFFILLLTIGTAASMINAQRSRQDRELLEAVTTVTVLEARETAVAAGQLAIESTTDAFAAATVNAQATSDIAANATRSAETAAEATAVFQNQDVDADGLTLTQELALETDPTAADSDFDGLLDGVEVALGTDPNNFDSDFDTIFDGEDNNPLRSYISAIDPETGETITLSLEQVIVLDNIFLNDSDRLPLYGVSMSQNNTRIAAGSYADGANTFIYLWGLDGSMLQPHEIGSSAMVWDTAFSNSQVFAAVGSNVQLFDLTGSDGWTTLSDSSFNNSLYSIGISPDGTYLLYGGRAVWEFKQIFGDEALPIDRQSQNEDTNVQNFVSYFSYNGRFFGRIRDDGSVFLGETFERSFARPFNKSAQGAYDMGITSDGNILMVGYENGRVELYDYSERQGGPPLIYGLDAHPSNTHAVFSPDDTIIATSSPDDGIVKLWRVEDGELLLELDAEADGVTSLIFSQDGHYLLFGTTAGEIHVYGMPEVER
;
A
#
# COMPACT_ATOMS: atom_id res chain seq x y z
N ILE A 1 -76.68 -6.69 -19.45
CA ILE A 1 -75.91 -7.91 -19.79
C ILE A 1 -75.64 -7.86 -21.30
N GLY A 2 -74.65 -7.06 -21.73
CA GLY A 2 -74.43 -6.83 -23.15
C GLY A 2 -73.09 -6.13 -23.42
N TRP A 3 -72.51 -6.46 -24.57
CA TRP A 3 -71.27 -5.92 -25.13
C TRP A 3 -69.97 -6.17 -24.35
N ARG A 4 -69.86 -5.81 -23.05
CA ARG A 4 -68.59 -5.90 -22.30
C ARG A 4 -68.02 -7.34 -22.25
N GLY A 5 -68.82 -8.30 -21.80
CA GLY A 5 -68.42 -9.71 -21.70
C GLY A 5 -68.25 -10.45 -23.03
N MET A 6 -68.64 -9.86 -24.17
CA MET A 6 -68.39 -10.43 -25.51
C MET A 6 -67.08 -9.93 -26.12
N ILE A 7 -66.52 -8.82 -25.62
CA ILE A 7 -65.18 -8.34 -26.01
C ILE A 7 -64.13 -9.06 -25.16
N GLU A 8 -64.36 -9.21 -23.86
CA GLU A 8 -63.47 -9.94 -22.95
C GLU A 8 -63.29 -11.43 -23.34
N THR A 9 -64.32 -12.07 -23.92
CA THR A 9 -64.25 -13.45 -24.42
C THR A 9 -63.70 -13.59 -25.85
N ALA A 10 -63.56 -12.49 -26.60
CA ALA A 10 -62.95 -12.51 -27.94
C ALA A 10 -61.42 -12.26 -27.89
N VAL A 11 -60.92 -11.63 -26.83
CA VAL A 11 -59.48 -11.33 -26.65
C VAL A 11 -58.74 -12.46 -25.90
N SER A 12 -59.46 -13.38 -25.25
CA SER A 12 -58.88 -14.49 -24.47
C SER A 12 -58.29 -15.64 -25.30
N ASP A 13 -58.50 -15.66 -26.62
CA ASP A 13 -58.04 -16.75 -27.52
C ASP A 13 -56.73 -16.43 -28.27
N GLN A 14 -56.14 -15.25 -28.05
CA GLN A 14 -54.83 -14.93 -28.63
C GLN A 14 -53.70 -15.63 -27.87
N SER A 15 -52.88 -16.40 -28.58
CA SER A 15 -51.65 -16.97 -28.03
C SER A 15 -50.60 -15.88 -27.78
N PRO A 16 -49.79 -15.98 -26.71
CA PRO A 16 -48.75 -14.99 -26.43
C PRO A 16 -47.66 -15.03 -27.52
N PRO A 17 -47.18 -13.87 -28.00
CA PRO A 17 -46.09 -13.81 -28.99
C PRO A 17 -44.70 -14.03 -28.37
N PHE A 18 -44.60 -14.09 -27.03
CA PHE A 18 -43.36 -14.24 -26.27
C PHE A 18 -43.36 -15.57 -25.50
N MET A 19 -42.25 -16.31 -25.55
CA MET A 19 -42.17 -17.69 -25.07
C MET A 19 -41.79 -17.82 -23.59
N GLY A 20 -41.44 -16.71 -22.93
CA GLY A 20 -40.90 -16.71 -21.58
C GLY A 20 -39.53 -17.37 -21.52
N LEU A 21 -39.30 -18.18 -20.49
CA LEU A 21 -38.06 -18.95 -20.32
C LEU A 21 -37.93 -20.13 -21.31
N LYS A 22 -38.96 -20.41 -22.13
CA LYS A 22 -38.90 -21.43 -23.19
C LYS A 22 -38.20 -20.87 -24.43
N TYR A 23 -37.46 -21.71 -25.13
CA TYR A 23 -36.96 -21.40 -26.48
C TYR A 23 -38.10 -21.36 -27.50
N PHE A 24 -37.88 -20.66 -28.61
CA PHE A 24 -38.72 -20.77 -29.79
C PHE A 24 -38.37 -22.08 -30.51
N ASP A 25 -39.34 -22.98 -30.65
CA ASP A 25 -39.22 -24.20 -31.48
C ASP A 25 -39.78 -23.96 -32.89
N ALA A 26 -39.58 -24.89 -33.83
CA ALA A 26 -39.95 -24.75 -35.25
C ALA A 26 -41.41 -24.33 -35.51
N ALA A 27 -42.34 -24.71 -34.63
CA ALA A 27 -43.75 -24.29 -34.68
C ALA A 27 -43.98 -22.78 -34.46
N HIS A 28 -42.98 -22.06 -33.95
CA HIS A 28 -43.02 -20.62 -33.61
C HIS A 28 -42.14 -19.79 -34.56
N ALA A 29 -41.74 -20.33 -35.72
CA ALA A 29 -40.89 -19.65 -36.70
C ALA A 29 -41.44 -18.29 -37.14
N ASN A 30 -42.78 -18.15 -37.19
CA ASN A 30 -43.48 -16.90 -37.49
C ASN A 30 -43.42 -15.84 -36.37
N LEU A 31 -42.93 -16.22 -35.18
CA LEU A 31 -42.74 -15.33 -34.03
C LEU A 31 -41.25 -15.02 -33.77
N PHE A 32 -40.34 -15.59 -34.56
CA PHE A 32 -38.89 -15.45 -34.39
C PHE A 32 -38.32 -14.39 -35.35
N PHE A 33 -37.89 -13.26 -34.80
CA PHE A 33 -37.37 -12.10 -35.56
C PHE A 33 -36.04 -11.60 -35.01
N GLY A 34 -35.36 -10.76 -35.80
CA GLY A 34 -34.10 -10.13 -35.40
C GLY A 34 -32.86 -11.03 -35.58
N ARG A 35 -32.96 -12.17 -36.28
CA ARG A 35 -31.81 -13.03 -36.61
C ARG A 35 -31.87 -13.53 -38.06
N GLU A 36 -32.59 -12.82 -38.93
CA GLU A 36 -32.88 -13.25 -40.30
C GLU A 36 -31.60 -13.44 -41.13
N THR A 37 -30.67 -12.47 -41.08
CA THR A 37 -29.38 -12.52 -41.79
C THR A 37 -28.52 -13.71 -41.33
N LEU A 38 -28.30 -13.83 -40.01
CA LEU A 38 -27.55 -14.93 -39.42
C LEU A 38 -28.19 -16.30 -39.73
N THR A 39 -29.52 -16.39 -39.71
CA THR A 39 -30.23 -17.63 -40.08
C THR A 39 -29.94 -18.04 -41.52
N ALA A 40 -29.95 -17.09 -42.46
CA ALA A 40 -29.63 -17.35 -43.86
C ALA A 40 -28.18 -17.83 -44.04
N GLU A 41 -27.21 -17.15 -43.40
CA GLU A 41 -25.79 -17.54 -43.44
C GLU A 41 -25.53 -18.94 -42.89
N LEU A 42 -26.19 -19.32 -41.78
CA LEU A 42 -26.10 -20.67 -41.22
C LEU A 42 -26.76 -21.73 -42.12
N ALA A 43 -27.87 -21.37 -42.80
CA ALA A 43 -28.54 -22.26 -43.74
C ALA A 43 -27.67 -22.51 -44.98
N ASP A 44 -27.13 -21.46 -45.60
CA ASP A 44 -26.22 -21.57 -46.75
C ASP A 44 -24.96 -22.39 -46.40
N HIS A 45 -24.40 -22.17 -45.21
CA HIS A 45 -23.25 -22.95 -44.74
C HIS A 45 -23.60 -24.45 -44.65
N LEU A 46 -24.72 -24.82 -44.00
CA LEU A 46 -25.12 -26.22 -43.88
C LEU A 46 -25.66 -26.83 -45.18
N LEU A 47 -26.10 -26.03 -46.16
CA LEU A 47 -26.38 -26.52 -47.52
C LEU A 47 -25.09 -26.84 -48.30
N SER A 48 -23.99 -26.13 -48.01
CA SER A 48 -22.67 -26.39 -48.60
C SER A 48 -21.88 -27.51 -47.90
N SER A 49 -22.22 -27.85 -46.65
CA SER A 49 -21.54 -28.85 -45.83
C SER A 49 -22.49 -29.94 -45.30
N ASN A 50 -22.03 -30.77 -44.37
CA ASN A 50 -22.86 -31.75 -43.67
C ASN A 50 -22.75 -31.65 -42.13
N PHE A 51 -22.03 -30.66 -41.63
CA PHE A 51 -21.85 -30.42 -40.21
C PHE A 51 -21.78 -28.92 -39.94
N LEU A 52 -22.40 -28.47 -38.86
CA LEU A 52 -22.30 -27.08 -38.39
C LEU A 52 -22.30 -27.05 -36.87
N ALA A 53 -21.29 -26.44 -36.26
CA ALA A 53 -21.32 -26.10 -34.85
C ALA A 53 -21.72 -24.62 -34.67
N VAL A 54 -22.82 -24.39 -33.97
CA VAL A 54 -23.28 -23.06 -33.54
C VAL A 54 -22.77 -22.84 -32.12
N VAL A 55 -21.68 -22.09 -32.00
CA VAL A 55 -20.95 -21.85 -30.75
C VAL A 55 -21.31 -20.46 -30.20
N GLY A 56 -21.39 -20.30 -28.88
CA GLY A 56 -21.55 -18.96 -28.26
C GLY A 56 -21.96 -19.02 -26.79
N ALA A 57 -22.01 -17.88 -26.12
CA ALA A 57 -22.32 -17.78 -24.68
C ALA A 57 -23.69 -18.39 -24.29
N SER A 58 -23.89 -18.68 -22.99
CA SER A 58 -25.20 -19.07 -22.48
C SER A 58 -26.21 -17.94 -22.69
N GLY A 59 -27.45 -18.28 -23.07
CA GLY A 59 -28.51 -17.29 -23.28
C GLY A 59 -28.42 -16.45 -24.57
N SER A 60 -27.40 -16.59 -25.42
CA SER A 60 -27.26 -15.84 -26.70
C SER A 60 -28.32 -16.16 -27.79
N GLY A 61 -29.25 -17.07 -27.48
CA GLY A 61 -30.34 -17.47 -28.38
C GLY A 61 -30.10 -18.76 -29.18
N LYS A 62 -28.95 -19.43 -29.04
CA LYS A 62 -28.56 -20.66 -29.80
C LYS A 62 -29.72 -21.61 -30.13
N SER A 63 -30.42 -22.14 -29.12
CA SER A 63 -31.50 -23.10 -29.30
C SER A 63 -32.68 -22.54 -30.11
N SER A 64 -33.03 -21.25 -29.92
CA SER A 64 -34.10 -20.60 -30.70
C SER A 64 -33.65 -20.32 -32.14
N LEU A 65 -32.41 -19.86 -32.34
CA LEU A 65 -31.81 -19.65 -33.65
C LEU A 65 -31.79 -20.95 -34.47
N VAL A 66 -31.37 -22.07 -33.86
CA VAL A 66 -31.31 -23.36 -34.54
C VAL A 66 -32.71 -23.93 -34.81
N ARG A 67 -33.63 -23.85 -33.85
CA ARG A 67 -34.92 -24.57 -33.93
C ARG A 67 -36.04 -23.77 -34.60
N ALA A 68 -36.12 -22.46 -34.39
CA ALA A 68 -37.14 -21.60 -35.01
C ALA A 68 -36.61 -20.80 -36.23
N GLY A 69 -35.30 -20.57 -36.33
CA GLY A 69 -34.68 -19.99 -37.52
C GLY A 69 -34.23 -21.06 -38.52
N LEU A 70 -33.11 -21.72 -38.21
CA LEU A 70 -32.36 -22.56 -39.15
C LEU A 70 -33.17 -23.77 -39.65
N VAL A 71 -33.81 -24.53 -38.75
CA VAL A 71 -34.59 -25.72 -39.13
C VAL A 71 -35.73 -25.40 -40.12
N PRO A 72 -36.63 -24.42 -39.86
CA PRO A 72 -37.66 -24.02 -40.82
C PRO A 72 -37.10 -23.51 -42.15
N THR A 73 -36.02 -22.71 -42.14
CA THR A 73 -35.37 -22.24 -43.37
C THR A 73 -34.83 -23.38 -44.21
N LEU A 74 -34.19 -24.38 -43.59
CA LEU A 74 -33.70 -25.58 -44.28
C LEU A 74 -34.83 -26.46 -44.81
N GLN A 75 -35.92 -26.63 -44.06
CA GLN A 75 -37.10 -27.38 -44.52
C GLN A 75 -37.83 -26.70 -45.69
N GLN A 76 -37.81 -25.37 -45.76
CA GLN A 76 -38.30 -24.62 -46.92
C GLN A 76 -37.38 -24.79 -48.14
N ALA A 77 -36.06 -24.79 -47.95
CA ALA A 77 -35.09 -25.01 -49.02
C ALA A 77 -35.04 -26.47 -49.51
N GLN A 78 -35.28 -27.44 -48.62
CA GLN A 78 -35.24 -28.88 -48.88
C GLN A 78 -36.42 -29.61 -48.20
N PRO A 79 -37.59 -29.73 -48.87
CA PRO A 79 -38.78 -30.36 -48.31
C PRO A 79 -38.63 -31.85 -47.90
N GLY A 80 -37.62 -32.55 -48.44
CA GLY A 80 -37.28 -33.94 -48.08
C GLY A 80 -36.42 -34.10 -46.82
N LEU A 81 -36.19 -33.02 -46.07
CA LEU A 81 -35.32 -33.02 -44.88
C LEU A 81 -36.05 -33.52 -43.62
N LYS A 82 -35.71 -34.73 -43.18
CA LYS A 82 -36.21 -35.35 -41.95
C LYS A 82 -35.42 -34.83 -40.75
N VAL A 83 -36.03 -33.99 -39.93
CA VAL A 83 -35.36 -33.33 -38.80
C VAL A 83 -35.63 -34.06 -37.48
N HIS A 84 -34.57 -34.47 -36.79
CA HIS A 84 -34.62 -35.04 -35.45
C HIS A 84 -33.86 -34.14 -34.48
N ILE A 85 -34.56 -33.62 -33.48
CA ILE A 85 -34.02 -32.70 -32.47
C ILE A 85 -33.98 -33.42 -31.12
N PHE A 86 -32.83 -33.42 -30.45
CA PHE A 86 -32.68 -33.91 -29.08
C PHE A 86 -31.57 -33.17 -28.33
N THR A 87 -31.54 -33.38 -27.02
CA THR A 87 -30.49 -32.93 -26.10
C THR A 87 -29.85 -34.17 -25.47
N PRO A 88 -28.51 -34.24 -25.35
CA PRO A 88 -27.84 -35.33 -24.63
C PRO A 88 -28.36 -35.46 -23.19
N THR A 89 -28.33 -36.68 -22.65
CA THR A 89 -28.61 -36.93 -21.23
C THR A 89 -27.40 -37.60 -20.57
N ASP A 90 -27.56 -38.08 -19.34
CA ASP A 90 -26.66 -39.03 -18.70
C ASP A 90 -26.34 -40.28 -19.56
N HIS A 91 -27.29 -40.70 -20.41
CA HIS A 91 -27.20 -41.79 -21.38
C HIS A 91 -27.42 -41.30 -22.83
N PRO A 92 -26.44 -40.61 -23.44
CA PRO A 92 -26.57 -39.97 -24.74
C PRO A 92 -26.85 -40.94 -25.90
N LEU A 93 -26.40 -42.20 -25.82
CA LEU A 93 -26.70 -43.21 -26.84
C LEU A 93 -28.18 -43.63 -26.79
N GLU A 94 -28.78 -43.72 -25.60
CA GLU A 94 -30.21 -44.00 -25.43
C GLU A 94 -31.08 -42.85 -25.93
N ALA A 95 -30.71 -41.61 -25.61
CA ALA A 95 -31.42 -40.41 -26.07
C ALA A 95 -31.46 -40.30 -27.61
N LEU A 96 -30.33 -40.58 -28.28
CA LEU A 96 -30.22 -40.62 -29.73
C LEU A 96 -31.01 -41.79 -30.33
N ALA A 97 -30.81 -43.01 -29.82
CA ALA A 97 -31.51 -44.21 -30.29
C ALA A 97 -33.02 -44.04 -30.23
N THR A 98 -33.53 -43.64 -29.06
CA THR A 98 -34.97 -43.40 -28.82
C THR A 98 -35.53 -42.32 -29.72
N THR A 99 -34.76 -41.27 -30.03
CA THR A 99 -35.19 -40.19 -30.93
C THR A 99 -35.28 -40.63 -32.39
N LEU A 100 -34.45 -41.57 -32.83
CA LEU A 100 -34.51 -42.15 -34.18
C LEU A 100 -35.54 -43.27 -34.30
N THR A 101 -35.80 -44.04 -33.23
CA THR A 101 -36.74 -45.17 -33.26
C THR A 101 -38.17 -44.84 -32.82
N ARG A 102 -38.53 -43.57 -32.55
CA ARG A 102 -39.88 -43.16 -32.07
C ARG A 102 -41.07 -43.70 -32.88
N HIS A 103 -40.86 -44.05 -34.15
CA HIS A 103 -41.89 -44.60 -35.04
C HIS A 103 -41.78 -46.12 -35.25
N THR A 104 -41.00 -46.82 -34.42
CA THR A 104 -40.80 -48.28 -34.48
C THR A 104 -41.32 -48.92 -33.19
N ASP A 105 -42.37 -49.73 -33.27
CA ASP A 105 -43.11 -50.31 -32.13
C ASP A 105 -42.32 -51.37 -31.30
N SER A 106 -40.98 -51.41 -31.36
CA SER A 106 -40.17 -52.48 -30.76
C SER A 106 -39.03 -51.95 -29.91
N ILE A 107 -39.23 -52.00 -28.59
CA ILE A 107 -38.23 -51.69 -27.56
C ILE A 107 -36.92 -52.49 -27.77
N GLY A 108 -37.04 -53.75 -28.24
CA GLY A 108 -35.89 -54.61 -28.54
C GLY A 108 -35.08 -54.21 -29.78
N VAL A 109 -35.58 -53.31 -30.63
CA VAL A 109 -34.80 -52.69 -31.72
C VAL A 109 -33.98 -51.53 -31.17
N THR A 110 -34.57 -50.68 -30.31
CA THR A 110 -33.85 -49.57 -29.65
C THR A 110 -32.68 -50.08 -28.82
N ALA A 111 -32.89 -51.08 -27.95
CA ALA A 111 -31.83 -51.66 -27.12
C ALA A 111 -30.64 -52.18 -27.95
N LYS A 112 -30.92 -52.99 -28.98
CA LYS A 112 -29.87 -53.49 -29.89
C LYS A 112 -29.15 -52.38 -30.66
N PHE A 113 -29.82 -51.27 -30.94
CA PHE A 113 -29.22 -50.14 -31.63
C PHE A 113 -28.27 -49.36 -30.70
N ILE A 114 -28.62 -49.21 -29.41
CA ILE A 114 -27.73 -48.67 -28.37
C ILE A 114 -26.46 -49.55 -28.29
N ASP A 115 -26.62 -50.87 -28.13
CA ASP A 115 -25.49 -51.81 -28.10
C ASP A 115 -24.61 -51.68 -29.36
N SER A 116 -25.24 -51.60 -30.54
CA SER A 116 -24.52 -51.47 -31.81
C SER A 116 -23.75 -50.16 -31.94
N MET A 117 -24.27 -49.05 -31.41
CA MET A 117 -23.56 -47.77 -31.39
C MET A 117 -22.41 -47.75 -30.38
N ALA A 118 -22.52 -48.49 -29.26
CA ALA A 118 -21.45 -48.63 -28.28
C ALA A 118 -20.23 -49.43 -28.79
N ASP A 119 -20.42 -50.27 -29.82
CA ASP A 119 -19.40 -51.16 -30.38
C ASP A 119 -18.92 -50.79 -31.82
N ASP A 120 -19.74 -50.16 -32.67
CA ASP A 120 -19.36 -49.74 -34.04
C ASP A 120 -19.82 -48.31 -34.35
N ALA A 121 -18.85 -47.43 -34.61
CA ALA A 121 -19.05 -46.02 -34.99
C ALA A 121 -19.87 -45.83 -36.28
N ARG A 122 -20.00 -46.85 -37.13
CA ARG A 122 -20.81 -46.77 -38.37
C ARG A 122 -22.29 -47.04 -38.11
N SER A 123 -22.68 -47.44 -36.90
CA SER A 123 -24.06 -47.81 -36.59
C SER A 123 -25.05 -46.69 -36.87
N LEU A 124 -24.76 -45.45 -36.44
CA LEU A 124 -25.59 -44.29 -36.77
C LEU A 124 -25.67 -44.00 -38.27
N HIS A 125 -24.53 -44.07 -38.97
CA HIS A 125 -24.47 -43.87 -40.43
C HIS A 125 -25.34 -44.91 -41.18
N LEU A 126 -25.22 -46.19 -40.82
CA LEU A 126 -25.99 -47.29 -41.42
C LEU A 126 -27.48 -47.23 -41.08
N ALA A 127 -27.84 -46.73 -39.89
CA ALA A 127 -29.23 -46.48 -39.52
C ALA A 127 -29.82 -45.34 -40.35
N ALA A 128 -29.09 -44.24 -40.53
CA ALA A 128 -29.53 -43.11 -41.35
C ALA A 128 -29.81 -43.53 -42.80
N ARG A 129 -28.92 -44.30 -43.46
CA ARG A 129 -29.17 -44.85 -44.81
C ARG A 129 -30.42 -45.74 -44.93
N ARG A 130 -30.98 -46.22 -43.81
CA ARG A 130 -32.21 -47.04 -43.79
C ARG A 130 -33.47 -46.22 -43.48
N LEU A 131 -33.33 -45.08 -42.81
CA LEU A 131 -34.44 -44.20 -42.42
C LEU A 131 -34.85 -43.21 -43.51
N VAL A 132 -34.03 -43.11 -44.56
CA VAL A 132 -34.01 -42.04 -45.56
C VAL A 132 -34.06 -42.69 -46.96
N GLN A 133 -34.94 -42.22 -47.84
CA GLN A 133 -35.03 -42.64 -49.25
C GLN A 133 -34.04 -41.84 -50.13
N ASP A 134 -33.84 -42.25 -51.39
CA ASP A 134 -32.81 -41.68 -52.28
C ASP A 134 -32.88 -40.15 -52.49
N ASP A 135 -34.07 -39.54 -52.34
CA ASP A 135 -34.32 -38.08 -52.47
C ASP A 135 -34.48 -37.35 -51.10
N GLU A 136 -34.34 -38.04 -49.98
CA GLU A 136 -34.47 -37.49 -48.62
C GLU A 136 -33.09 -37.29 -47.96
N GLN A 137 -33.02 -36.50 -46.88
CA GLN A 137 -31.85 -36.45 -45.99
C GLN A 137 -32.26 -36.37 -44.51
N LEU A 138 -31.45 -36.93 -43.62
CA LEU A 138 -31.60 -36.80 -42.17
C LEU A 138 -30.86 -35.56 -41.67
N LEU A 139 -31.51 -34.71 -40.89
CA LEU A 139 -30.87 -33.65 -40.10
C LEU A 139 -30.94 -34.01 -38.62
N LEU A 140 -29.78 -34.21 -38.00
CA LEU A 140 -29.62 -34.35 -36.55
C LEU A 140 -29.35 -32.98 -35.94
N VAL A 141 -30.23 -32.50 -35.07
CA VAL A 141 -30.00 -31.29 -34.27
C VAL A 141 -29.74 -31.72 -32.83
N ILE A 142 -28.51 -31.49 -32.37
CA ILE A 142 -28.07 -31.79 -31.01
C ILE A 142 -27.99 -30.45 -30.27
N ASP A 143 -29.06 -30.13 -29.56
CA ASP A 143 -29.24 -28.87 -28.83
C ASP A 143 -28.72 -29.04 -27.40
N GLN A 144 -27.94 -28.06 -26.90
CA GLN A 144 -27.18 -28.15 -25.64
C GLN A 144 -26.18 -29.33 -25.65
N PHE A 145 -25.26 -29.32 -26.63
CA PHE A 145 -24.22 -30.35 -26.77
C PHE A 145 -23.31 -30.46 -25.54
N GLU A 146 -23.16 -29.36 -24.79
CA GLU A 146 -22.52 -29.33 -23.47
C GLU A 146 -23.03 -30.40 -22.50
N GLU A 147 -24.29 -30.82 -22.59
CA GLU A 147 -24.89 -31.80 -21.66
C GLU A 147 -24.25 -33.20 -21.78
N LEU A 148 -23.55 -33.46 -22.90
CA LEU A 148 -22.70 -34.64 -23.08
C LEU A 148 -21.56 -34.70 -22.04
N PHE A 149 -21.06 -33.56 -21.56
CA PHE A 149 -19.93 -33.47 -20.65
C PHE A 149 -20.35 -33.27 -19.19
N THR A 150 -21.48 -32.61 -18.94
CA THR A 150 -22.02 -32.36 -17.58
C THR A 150 -22.77 -33.57 -17.01
N LEU A 151 -23.61 -34.24 -17.81
CA LEU A 151 -24.51 -35.29 -17.34
C LEU A 151 -23.91 -36.69 -17.52
N CYS A 152 -23.37 -36.99 -18.71
CA CYS A 152 -22.85 -38.32 -19.00
C CYS A 152 -21.50 -38.56 -18.32
N ARG A 153 -21.50 -39.36 -17.25
CA ARG A 153 -20.29 -39.70 -16.50
C ARG A 153 -19.39 -40.73 -17.21
N SER A 154 -19.93 -41.52 -18.13
CA SER A 154 -19.22 -42.60 -18.83
C SER A 154 -18.40 -42.08 -20.02
N GLU A 155 -17.07 -42.03 -19.88
CA GLU A 155 -16.16 -41.63 -20.96
C GLU A 155 -16.29 -42.51 -22.21
N LYS A 156 -16.43 -43.84 -22.03
CA LYS A 156 -16.65 -44.77 -23.14
C LYS A 156 -17.93 -44.44 -23.91
N GLU A 157 -19.01 -44.04 -23.22
CA GLU A 157 -20.28 -43.70 -23.87
C GLU A 157 -20.19 -42.36 -24.62
N ARG A 158 -19.51 -41.35 -24.04
CA ARG A 158 -19.23 -40.08 -24.72
C ARG A 158 -18.41 -40.29 -26.00
N GLN A 159 -17.34 -41.09 -25.93
CA GLN A 159 -16.50 -41.43 -27.09
C GLN A 159 -17.32 -42.13 -28.19
N ALA A 160 -18.09 -43.17 -27.84
CA ALA A 160 -18.93 -43.89 -28.79
C ALA A 160 -19.99 -42.98 -29.46
N PHE A 161 -20.59 -42.05 -28.71
CA PHE A 161 -21.52 -41.06 -29.25
C PHE A 161 -20.85 -40.11 -30.26
N VAL A 162 -19.68 -39.57 -29.90
CA VAL A 162 -18.91 -38.66 -30.79
C VAL A 162 -18.45 -39.39 -32.05
N ASP A 163 -17.93 -40.60 -31.94
CA ASP A 163 -17.47 -41.38 -33.10
C ASP A 163 -18.61 -41.74 -34.05
N ASN A 164 -19.80 -42.06 -33.53
CA ASN A 164 -21.00 -42.28 -34.34
C ASN A 164 -21.43 -40.99 -35.07
N LEU A 165 -21.45 -39.85 -34.37
CA LEU A 165 -21.80 -38.55 -34.95
C LEU A 165 -20.85 -38.15 -36.08
N VAL A 166 -19.54 -38.18 -35.83
CA VAL A 166 -18.50 -37.84 -36.81
C VAL A 166 -18.59 -38.76 -38.02
N THR A 167 -18.71 -40.07 -37.81
CA THR A 167 -18.83 -41.05 -38.90
C THR A 167 -20.09 -40.82 -39.74
N ALA A 168 -21.21 -40.42 -39.13
CA ALA A 168 -22.45 -40.15 -39.86
C ALA A 168 -22.36 -38.96 -40.83
N VAL A 169 -21.61 -37.89 -40.48
CA VAL A 169 -21.52 -36.65 -41.28
C VAL A 169 -20.25 -36.56 -42.15
N ALA A 170 -19.20 -37.28 -41.79
CA ALA A 170 -17.86 -37.15 -42.38
C ALA A 170 -17.28 -38.43 -42.99
N ASN A 171 -18.11 -39.47 -43.23
CA ASN A 171 -17.67 -40.72 -43.86
C ASN A 171 -16.87 -40.46 -45.17
N PRO A 172 -15.61 -40.91 -45.28
CA PRO A 172 -14.79 -40.71 -46.48
C PRO A 172 -15.33 -41.41 -47.74
N ASP A 173 -16.06 -42.51 -47.57
CA ASP A 173 -16.55 -43.33 -48.69
C ASP A 173 -17.76 -42.72 -49.42
N ASP A 174 -18.40 -41.69 -48.85
CA ASP A 174 -19.59 -41.05 -49.43
C ASP A 174 -19.26 -39.71 -50.10
N THR A 175 -19.71 -39.56 -51.36
CA THR A 175 -19.69 -38.25 -52.03
C THR A 175 -20.59 -37.24 -51.30
N PRO A 176 -20.25 -35.93 -51.27
CA PRO A 176 -21.00 -34.94 -50.48
C PRO A 176 -22.50 -34.87 -50.80
N SER A 177 -22.90 -35.19 -52.03
CA SER A 177 -24.29 -35.24 -52.51
C SER A 177 -25.04 -36.54 -52.19
N GLN A 178 -24.36 -37.57 -51.66
CA GLN A 178 -24.93 -38.88 -51.33
C GLN A 178 -24.91 -39.18 -49.82
N ARG A 179 -24.47 -38.22 -49.00
CA ARG A 179 -24.46 -38.40 -47.54
C ARG A 179 -25.90 -38.43 -47.00
N PRO A 180 -26.27 -39.45 -46.20
CA PRO A 180 -27.63 -39.61 -45.69
C PRO A 180 -27.95 -38.65 -44.55
N SER A 181 -26.93 -38.01 -43.96
CA SER A 181 -27.02 -37.26 -42.72
C SER A 181 -26.28 -35.93 -42.78
N ARG A 182 -26.93 -34.88 -42.27
CA ARG A 182 -26.29 -33.66 -41.75
C ARG A 182 -26.45 -33.60 -40.23
N ALA A 183 -25.57 -32.89 -39.54
CA ALA A 183 -25.76 -32.55 -38.14
C ALA A 183 -25.51 -31.05 -37.85
N VAL A 184 -26.30 -30.52 -36.91
CA VAL A 184 -26.05 -29.24 -36.26
C VAL A 184 -25.85 -29.51 -34.77
N ILE A 185 -24.77 -29.00 -34.20
CA ILE A 185 -24.59 -28.98 -32.74
C ILE A 185 -24.71 -27.54 -32.24
N ALA A 186 -25.49 -27.31 -31.20
CA ALA A 186 -25.50 -26.05 -30.46
C ALA A 186 -24.66 -26.24 -29.20
N LEU A 187 -23.58 -25.49 -29.08
CA LEU A 187 -22.55 -25.68 -28.06
C LEU A 187 -22.29 -24.35 -27.33
N ARG A 188 -22.17 -24.37 -26.00
CA ARG A 188 -21.65 -23.20 -25.27
C ARG A 188 -20.14 -23.05 -25.47
N ALA A 189 -19.67 -21.80 -25.56
CA ALA A 189 -18.26 -21.48 -25.82
C ALA A 189 -17.29 -22.05 -24.76
N ASP A 190 -17.68 -22.01 -23.48
CA ASP A 190 -16.94 -22.58 -22.35
C ASP A 190 -16.72 -24.10 -22.47
N PHE A 191 -17.60 -24.82 -23.17
CA PHE A 191 -17.49 -26.27 -23.40
C PHE A 191 -16.70 -26.64 -24.68
N TYR A 192 -16.11 -25.67 -25.38
CA TYR A 192 -15.33 -25.92 -26.60
C TYR A 192 -14.07 -26.76 -26.32
N HIS A 193 -13.39 -26.50 -25.19
CA HIS A 193 -12.16 -27.21 -24.82
C HIS A 193 -12.38 -28.72 -24.59
N HIS A 194 -13.52 -29.13 -24.00
CA HIS A 194 -13.89 -30.54 -23.89
C HIS A 194 -14.01 -31.25 -25.25
N CYS A 195 -14.45 -30.54 -26.29
CA CYS A 195 -14.53 -31.10 -27.64
C CYS A 195 -13.14 -31.30 -28.28
N ALA A 196 -12.12 -30.57 -27.84
CA ALA A 196 -10.76 -30.70 -28.36
C ALA A 196 -10.10 -32.06 -28.00
N GLN A 197 -10.59 -32.73 -26.96
CA GLN A 197 -10.17 -34.08 -26.57
C GLN A 197 -10.50 -35.14 -27.64
N TYR A 198 -11.49 -34.87 -28.50
CA TYR A 198 -11.96 -35.79 -29.53
C TYR A 198 -11.42 -35.36 -30.89
N ASP A 199 -10.28 -35.91 -31.27
CA ASP A 199 -9.44 -35.43 -32.36
C ASP A 199 -10.15 -35.32 -33.73
N ALA A 200 -11.14 -36.18 -34.00
CA ALA A 200 -11.95 -36.12 -35.22
C ALA A 200 -13.08 -35.07 -35.17
N LEU A 201 -13.68 -34.85 -34.00
CA LEU A 201 -14.65 -33.77 -33.76
C LEU A 201 -13.95 -32.40 -33.78
N ARG A 202 -12.75 -32.29 -33.20
CA ARG A 202 -11.90 -31.10 -33.24
C ARG A 202 -11.65 -30.63 -34.68
N ARG A 203 -11.30 -31.54 -35.60
CA ARG A 203 -11.11 -31.22 -37.03
C ARG A 203 -12.39 -30.74 -37.74
N LEU A 204 -13.56 -31.25 -37.34
CA LEU A 204 -14.84 -30.72 -37.83
C LEU A 204 -15.09 -29.31 -37.28
N LEU A 205 -14.94 -29.11 -35.97
CA LEU A 205 -15.12 -27.81 -35.31
C LEU A 205 -14.21 -26.73 -35.91
N GLU A 206 -12.93 -27.04 -36.12
CA GLU A 206 -11.94 -26.14 -36.70
C GLU A 206 -12.39 -25.53 -38.04
N THR A 207 -13.10 -26.31 -38.87
CA THR A 207 -13.45 -25.91 -40.24
C THR A 207 -14.94 -25.62 -40.47
N GLN A 208 -15.83 -26.04 -39.56
CA GLN A 208 -17.30 -26.05 -39.75
C GLN A 208 -18.06 -25.42 -38.57
N GLN A 209 -17.47 -24.42 -37.91
CA GLN A 209 -18.13 -23.68 -36.83
C GLN A 209 -18.55 -22.26 -37.22
N ARG A 210 -19.55 -21.74 -36.51
CA ARG A 210 -19.90 -20.32 -36.47
C ARG A 210 -20.12 -19.88 -35.03
N TYR A 211 -19.34 -18.90 -34.61
CA TYR A 211 -19.50 -18.25 -33.32
C TYR A 211 -20.59 -17.19 -33.43
N ILE A 212 -21.59 -17.22 -32.53
CA ILE A 212 -22.68 -16.24 -32.48
C ILE A 212 -22.51 -15.32 -31.27
N GLY A 213 -22.49 -14.02 -31.53
CA GLY A 213 -22.51 -12.98 -30.49
C GLY A 213 -23.90 -12.75 -29.91
N ALA A 214 -24.01 -11.74 -29.04
CA ALA A 214 -25.29 -11.20 -28.59
C ALA A 214 -26.14 -10.67 -29.77
N MET A 215 -27.40 -10.31 -29.50
CA MET A 215 -28.20 -9.55 -30.47
C MET A 215 -27.80 -8.08 -30.39
N SER A 216 -27.53 -7.43 -31.51
CA SER A 216 -27.42 -5.98 -31.56
C SER A 216 -28.71 -5.32 -31.05
N PRO A 217 -28.67 -4.08 -30.51
CA PRO A 217 -29.88 -3.35 -30.10
C PRO A 217 -30.95 -3.27 -31.20
N THR A 218 -30.54 -3.19 -32.47
CA THR A 218 -31.42 -3.22 -33.65
C THR A 218 -32.06 -4.59 -33.91
N GLU A 219 -31.31 -5.68 -33.77
CA GLU A 219 -31.86 -7.04 -33.84
C GLU A 219 -32.83 -7.28 -32.69
N LEU A 220 -32.46 -6.86 -31.47
CA LEU A 220 -33.24 -7.06 -30.26
C LEU A 220 -34.56 -6.28 -30.30
N ARG A 221 -34.55 -5.02 -30.76
CA ARG A 221 -35.77 -4.24 -30.99
C ARG A 221 -36.72 -4.96 -31.95
N ARG A 222 -36.22 -5.50 -33.06
CA ARG A 222 -37.04 -6.28 -34.01
C ARG A 222 -37.65 -7.52 -33.34
N ALA A 223 -36.90 -8.21 -32.48
CA ALA A 223 -37.36 -9.36 -31.71
C ALA A 223 -38.41 -9.02 -30.64
N ILE A 224 -38.53 -7.75 -30.23
CA ILE A 224 -39.57 -7.26 -29.30
C ILE A 224 -40.81 -6.79 -30.10
N GLU A 225 -40.61 -5.92 -31.08
CA GLU A 225 -41.68 -5.17 -31.76
C GLU A 225 -42.42 -6.02 -32.80
N LEU A 226 -41.72 -6.82 -33.62
CA LEU A 226 -42.34 -7.55 -34.75
C LEU A 226 -43.28 -8.69 -34.31
N PRO A 227 -42.97 -9.53 -33.30
CA PRO A 227 -43.93 -10.53 -32.81
C PRO A 227 -45.22 -9.90 -32.29
N ALA A 228 -45.11 -8.76 -31.60
CA ALA A 228 -46.26 -8.03 -31.08
C ALA A 228 -47.12 -7.46 -32.22
N GLN A 229 -46.50 -6.76 -33.18
CA GLN A 229 -47.18 -6.18 -34.33
C GLN A 229 -47.93 -7.23 -35.16
N GLN A 230 -47.33 -8.40 -35.40
CA GLN A 230 -48.00 -9.50 -36.12
C GLN A 230 -49.24 -10.05 -35.41
N ASN A 231 -49.29 -9.95 -34.07
CA ASN A 231 -50.43 -10.38 -33.25
C ASN A 231 -51.41 -9.23 -32.95
N GLY A 232 -51.24 -8.06 -33.57
CA GLY A 232 -52.10 -6.90 -33.40
C GLY A 232 -51.93 -6.19 -32.05
N LEU A 233 -50.76 -6.33 -31.43
CA LEU A 233 -50.39 -5.72 -30.16
C LEU A 233 -49.50 -4.50 -30.39
N SER A 234 -49.59 -3.52 -29.48
CA SER A 234 -48.75 -2.32 -29.44
C SER A 234 -48.05 -2.21 -28.09
N PHE A 235 -46.94 -1.47 -28.04
CA PHE A 235 -46.30 -1.04 -26.81
C PHE A 235 -46.72 0.40 -26.50
N GLU A 236 -46.77 0.75 -25.22
CA GLU A 236 -46.83 2.14 -24.77
C GLU A 236 -45.53 2.88 -25.14
N ASP A 237 -45.64 4.16 -25.50
CA ASP A 237 -44.50 4.95 -26.00
C ASP A 237 -43.34 4.98 -24.98
N GLY A 238 -42.15 4.56 -25.41
CA GLY A 238 -40.95 4.47 -24.55
C GLY A 238 -40.78 3.15 -23.77
N LEU A 239 -41.78 2.26 -23.75
CA LEU A 239 -41.67 0.99 -23.01
C LEU A 239 -40.60 0.06 -23.62
N VAL A 240 -40.45 0.04 -24.95
CA VAL A 240 -39.39 -0.74 -25.62
C VAL A 240 -38.01 -0.18 -25.30
N ASP A 241 -37.87 1.14 -25.14
CA ASP A 241 -36.60 1.78 -24.79
C ASP A 241 -36.20 1.45 -23.33
N LEU A 242 -37.19 1.42 -22.42
CA LEU A 242 -36.99 0.92 -21.06
C LEU A 242 -36.58 -0.57 -21.04
N LEU A 243 -37.27 -1.43 -21.80
CA LEU A 243 -36.95 -2.85 -21.91
C LEU A 243 -35.54 -3.12 -22.45
N LEU A 244 -35.08 -2.32 -23.43
CA LEU A 244 -33.72 -2.40 -23.96
C LEU A 244 -32.68 -1.89 -22.95
N ARG A 245 -32.97 -0.80 -22.23
CA ARG A 245 -32.09 -0.30 -21.17
C ARG A 245 -31.95 -1.28 -20.01
N ASP A 246 -33.05 -1.91 -19.59
CA ASP A 246 -33.08 -2.85 -18.46
C ASP A 246 -32.34 -4.18 -18.72
N VAL A 247 -31.96 -4.45 -19.98
CA VAL A 247 -31.09 -5.59 -20.38
C VAL A 247 -29.66 -5.16 -20.77
N GLY A 248 -29.28 -3.90 -20.52
CA GLY A 248 -27.97 -3.34 -20.87
C GLY A 248 -27.81 -2.94 -22.35
N ALA A 249 -28.82 -3.13 -23.20
CA ALA A 249 -28.77 -2.79 -24.64
C ALA A 249 -29.03 -1.30 -24.91
N SER A 250 -28.19 -0.42 -24.36
CA SER A 250 -28.29 1.03 -24.53
C SER A 250 -27.31 1.57 -25.57
N GLY A 251 -27.79 2.41 -26.50
CA GLY A 251 -26.96 2.93 -27.59
C GLY A 251 -26.50 1.82 -28.52
N ASP A 252 -25.18 1.71 -28.72
CA ASP A 252 -24.54 0.63 -29.49
C ASP A 252 -24.05 -0.54 -28.62
N GLN A 253 -24.24 -0.51 -27.29
CA GLN A 253 -23.81 -1.62 -26.43
C GLN A 253 -24.70 -2.85 -26.60
N PRO A 254 -24.13 -4.07 -26.68
CA PRO A 254 -24.90 -5.31 -26.71
C PRO A 254 -25.59 -5.57 -25.36
N PRO A 255 -26.71 -6.33 -25.33
CA PRO A 255 -27.34 -6.76 -24.09
C PRO A 255 -26.41 -7.65 -23.26
N GLU A 256 -26.61 -7.63 -21.95
CA GLU A 256 -25.87 -8.46 -21.01
C GLU A 256 -25.95 -9.97 -21.36
N PRO A 257 -24.87 -10.75 -21.11
CA PRO A 257 -24.90 -12.21 -21.21
C PRO A 257 -26.10 -12.77 -20.45
N GLY A 258 -26.84 -13.72 -21.03
CA GLY A 258 -28.01 -14.31 -20.34
C GLY A 258 -29.29 -13.47 -20.33
N ALA A 259 -29.33 -12.23 -20.86
CA ALA A 259 -30.52 -11.37 -20.73
C ALA A 259 -31.73 -11.78 -21.60
N LEU A 260 -31.54 -12.38 -22.78
CA LEU A 260 -32.64 -12.66 -23.74
C LEU A 260 -33.79 -13.52 -23.16
N PRO A 261 -33.55 -14.60 -22.38
CA PRO A 261 -34.61 -15.40 -21.78
C PRO A 261 -35.38 -14.65 -20.68
N LEU A 262 -34.71 -13.75 -19.95
CA LEU A 262 -35.32 -12.91 -18.90
C LEU A 262 -36.20 -11.84 -19.54
N LEU A 263 -35.72 -11.20 -20.61
CA LEU A 263 -36.51 -10.29 -21.44
C LEU A 263 -37.77 -10.97 -21.99
N SER A 264 -37.63 -12.17 -22.58
CA SER A 264 -38.75 -12.98 -23.06
C SER A 264 -39.75 -13.33 -21.94
N HIS A 265 -39.28 -13.55 -20.70
CA HIS A 265 -40.14 -13.74 -19.54
C HIS A 265 -40.87 -12.46 -19.12
N ALA A 266 -40.17 -11.34 -18.99
CA ALA A 266 -40.78 -10.06 -18.64
C ALA A 266 -41.82 -9.62 -19.68
N LEU A 267 -41.53 -9.80 -20.98
CA LEU A 267 -42.47 -9.55 -22.08
C LEU A 267 -43.72 -10.44 -22.00
N LEU A 268 -43.58 -11.73 -21.69
CA LEU A 268 -44.71 -12.64 -21.49
C LEU A 268 -45.55 -12.23 -20.27
N GLU A 269 -44.93 -11.89 -19.14
CA GLU A 269 -45.65 -11.45 -17.94
C GLU A 269 -46.31 -10.07 -18.12
N THR A 270 -45.71 -9.17 -18.89
CA THR A 270 -46.30 -7.89 -19.31
C THR A 270 -47.49 -8.13 -20.23
N TRP A 271 -47.38 -9.03 -21.20
CA TRP A 271 -48.49 -9.41 -22.09
C TRP A 271 -49.69 -10.00 -21.34
N ARG A 272 -49.46 -10.71 -20.22
CA ARG A 272 -50.52 -11.21 -19.34
C ARG A 272 -51.21 -10.11 -18.52
N ARG A 273 -50.54 -8.97 -18.31
CA ARG A 273 -51.00 -7.80 -17.53
C ARG A 273 -51.35 -6.61 -18.43
N ARG A 274 -51.43 -6.81 -19.75
CA ARG A 274 -51.68 -5.77 -20.75
C ARG A 274 -53.08 -5.17 -20.63
N GLU A 275 -53.23 -3.93 -21.11
CA GLU A 275 -54.55 -3.29 -21.24
C GLU A 275 -55.05 -3.42 -22.68
N GLY A 276 -55.99 -4.35 -22.89
CA GLY A 276 -56.55 -4.65 -24.21
C GLY A 276 -55.48 -5.20 -25.18
N ASN A 277 -55.03 -4.36 -26.11
CA ASN A 277 -53.98 -4.69 -27.08
C ASN A 277 -52.64 -3.97 -26.79
N THR A 278 -52.55 -3.16 -25.72
CA THR A 278 -51.35 -2.38 -25.40
C THR A 278 -50.62 -2.97 -24.21
N LEU A 279 -49.33 -3.28 -24.40
CA LEU A 279 -48.40 -3.58 -23.31
C LEU A 279 -48.00 -2.24 -22.65
N THR A 280 -48.28 -2.09 -21.36
CA THR A 280 -48.17 -0.83 -20.62
C THR A 280 -47.03 -0.82 -19.60
N PHE A 281 -46.56 0.37 -19.22
CA PHE A 281 -45.59 0.53 -18.12
C PHE A 281 -46.11 -0.05 -16.80
N SER A 282 -47.41 0.09 -16.50
CA SER A 282 -48.00 -0.54 -15.31
C SER A 282 -47.89 -2.06 -15.40
N GLY A 283 -48.30 -2.67 -16.52
CA GLY A 283 -48.22 -4.12 -16.70
C GLY A 283 -46.80 -4.68 -16.62
N TYR A 284 -45.79 -3.91 -17.05
CA TYR A 284 -44.37 -4.25 -16.92
C TYR A 284 -43.88 -4.13 -15.46
N THR A 285 -44.24 -3.04 -14.77
CA THR A 285 -43.88 -2.81 -13.37
C THR A 285 -44.54 -3.84 -12.44
N ASP A 286 -45.82 -4.15 -12.66
CA ASP A 286 -46.61 -5.16 -11.94
C ASP A 286 -46.17 -6.61 -12.25
N ALA A 287 -45.41 -6.82 -13.32
CA ALA A 287 -44.69 -8.08 -13.56
C ALA A 287 -43.41 -8.21 -12.71
N GLY A 288 -42.87 -7.08 -12.24
CA GLY A 288 -41.55 -6.95 -11.60
C GLY A 288 -40.42 -6.62 -12.58
N GLY A 289 -40.75 -6.22 -13.82
CA GLY A 289 -39.78 -5.95 -14.87
C GLY A 289 -38.91 -7.15 -15.27
N VAL A 290 -37.83 -6.90 -16.03
CA VAL A 290 -36.77 -7.90 -16.29
C VAL A 290 -36.04 -8.27 -14.99
N GLN A 291 -35.80 -7.29 -14.13
CA GLN A 291 -34.91 -7.41 -12.97
C GLN A 291 -35.55 -8.27 -11.84
N GLY A 292 -36.84 -8.10 -11.55
CA GLY A 292 -37.56 -8.90 -10.55
C GLY A 292 -37.81 -10.36 -10.95
N ALA A 293 -37.64 -10.73 -12.22
CA ALA A 293 -37.64 -12.12 -12.67
C ALA A 293 -36.38 -12.88 -12.22
N ILE A 294 -35.24 -12.19 -12.18
CA ILE A 294 -33.95 -12.73 -11.74
C ILE A 294 -34.04 -13.07 -10.25
N ALA A 295 -34.48 -12.11 -9.42
CA ALA A 295 -34.63 -12.28 -7.97
C ALA A 295 -35.51 -13.49 -7.59
N LYS A 296 -36.66 -13.69 -8.28
CA LYS A 296 -37.53 -14.86 -8.07
C LYS A 296 -36.87 -16.19 -8.47
N THR A 297 -36.07 -16.17 -9.54
CA THR A 297 -35.34 -17.36 -10.02
C THR A 297 -34.24 -17.74 -9.05
N ALA A 298 -33.46 -16.77 -8.58
CA ALA A 298 -32.43 -16.95 -7.56
C ALA A 298 -33.00 -17.52 -6.26
N GLU A 299 -34.08 -16.91 -5.75
CA GLU A 299 -34.74 -17.36 -4.54
C GLU A 299 -35.30 -18.78 -4.66
N SER A 300 -35.88 -19.15 -5.81
CA SER A 300 -36.38 -20.51 -6.07
C SER A 300 -35.25 -21.54 -6.13
N VAL A 301 -34.13 -21.22 -6.77
CA VAL A 301 -32.95 -22.11 -6.83
C VAL A 301 -32.37 -22.30 -5.43
N PHE A 302 -32.12 -21.19 -4.72
CA PHE A 302 -31.57 -21.19 -3.38
C PHE A 302 -32.45 -21.99 -2.39
N SER A 303 -33.75 -21.69 -2.33
CA SER A 303 -34.65 -22.30 -1.34
C SER A 303 -35.17 -23.70 -1.68
N GLN A 304 -35.22 -24.10 -2.96
CA GLN A 304 -35.88 -25.35 -3.38
C GLN A 304 -34.96 -26.37 -4.05
N LYS A 305 -33.79 -25.97 -4.58
CA LYS A 305 -32.87 -26.89 -5.26
C LYS A 305 -31.61 -27.22 -4.47
N LEU A 306 -31.15 -26.31 -3.62
CA LEU A 306 -29.95 -26.51 -2.80
C LEU A 306 -30.31 -27.16 -1.46
N THR A 307 -29.45 -28.07 -0.98
CA THR A 307 -29.47 -28.56 0.40
C THR A 307 -28.99 -27.46 1.38
N PRO A 308 -29.21 -27.58 2.70
CA PRO A 308 -28.71 -26.59 3.65
C PRO A 308 -27.18 -26.39 3.62
N ALA A 309 -26.39 -27.45 3.35
CA ALA A 309 -24.95 -27.32 3.15
C ALA A 309 -24.62 -26.53 1.86
N GLN A 310 -25.31 -26.86 0.77
CA GLN A 310 -25.16 -26.17 -0.52
C GLN A 310 -25.66 -24.71 -0.48
N GLN A 311 -26.59 -24.37 0.40
CA GLN A 311 -27.05 -23.00 0.64
C GLN A 311 -25.93 -22.15 1.26
N ASN A 312 -25.17 -22.69 2.22
CA ASN A 312 -24.00 -21.98 2.78
C ASN A 312 -22.92 -21.78 1.70
N ILE A 313 -22.59 -22.82 0.94
CA ILE A 313 -21.64 -22.73 -0.18
C ILE A 313 -22.10 -21.67 -1.20
N ALA A 314 -23.39 -21.67 -1.59
CA ALA A 314 -23.92 -20.69 -2.51
C ALA A 314 -23.90 -19.26 -1.96
N ARG A 315 -24.16 -19.06 -0.66
CA ARG A 315 -24.00 -17.76 0.00
C ARG A 315 -22.55 -17.27 -0.13
N ASN A 316 -21.58 -18.11 0.21
CA ASN A 316 -20.15 -17.73 0.18
C ASN A 316 -19.70 -17.42 -1.26
N ILE A 317 -20.16 -18.17 -2.26
CA ILE A 317 -19.94 -17.86 -3.69
C ILE A 317 -20.49 -16.48 -4.05
N PHE A 318 -21.75 -16.16 -3.72
CA PHE A 318 -22.33 -14.86 -4.10
C PHE A 318 -21.68 -13.67 -3.38
N LEU A 319 -21.21 -13.86 -2.15
CA LEU A 319 -20.47 -12.85 -1.40
C LEU A 319 -19.10 -12.56 -2.06
N ARG A 320 -18.31 -13.59 -2.39
CA ARG A 320 -17.01 -13.44 -3.09
C ARG A 320 -17.13 -12.88 -4.52
N LEU A 321 -18.26 -13.14 -5.20
CA LEU A 321 -18.57 -12.62 -6.55
C LEU A 321 -19.24 -11.24 -6.57
N THR A 322 -19.33 -10.56 -5.43
CA THR A 322 -19.88 -9.19 -5.32
C THR A 322 -18.78 -8.20 -4.93
N GLU A 323 -18.72 -7.09 -5.65
CA GLU A 323 -17.89 -5.93 -5.37
C GLU A 323 -18.71 -4.91 -4.55
N LEU A 324 -18.16 -4.43 -3.43
CA LEU A 324 -18.90 -3.61 -2.46
C LEU A 324 -18.68 -2.13 -2.76
N GLY A 325 -19.75 -1.39 -3.03
CA GLY A 325 -19.67 0.02 -3.35
C GLY A 325 -19.34 0.89 -2.13
N GLU A 326 -18.35 1.78 -2.28
CA GLU A 326 -18.03 2.89 -1.36
C GLU A 326 -19.06 4.02 -1.52
N GLY A 327 -20.31 3.79 -1.10
CA GLY A 327 -21.43 4.72 -1.32
C GLY A 327 -22.02 4.69 -2.74
N THR A 328 -21.40 3.93 -3.65
CA THR A 328 -21.94 3.56 -4.97
C THR A 328 -22.77 2.27 -4.90
N GLN A 329 -23.38 1.85 -6.02
CA GLN A 329 -24.11 0.57 -6.06
C GLN A 329 -23.13 -0.61 -6.02
N ASP A 330 -23.49 -1.68 -5.31
CA ASP A 330 -22.74 -2.93 -5.31
C ASP A 330 -22.73 -3.54 -6.73
N THR A 331 -21.54 -3.88 -7.23
CA THR A 331 -21.31 -4.36 -8.61
C THR A 331 -20.81 -5.81 -8.60
N ARG A 332 -20.66 -6.43 -9.76
CA ARG A 332 -20.17 -7.82 -9.86
C ARG A 332 -18.65 -7.87 -9.86
N ARG A 333 -18.09 -8.85 -9.15
CA ARG A 333 -16.66 -9.20 -9.16
C ARG A 333 -16.43 -10.47 -9.96
N ARG A 334 -15.30 -10.54 -10.67
CA ARG A 334 -14.79 -11.76 -11.30
C ARG A 334 -13.73 -12.37 -10.36
N ALA A 335 -14.00 -13.55 -9.81
CA ALA A 335 -13.09 -14.26 -8.90
C ALA A 335 -12.55 -15.54 -9.54
N GLN A 336 -11.41 -16.05 -9.07
CA GLN A 336 -10.91 -17.36 -9.51
C GLN A 336 -11.75 -18.48 -8.90
N ILE A 337 -11.91 -19.61 -9.60
CA ILE A 337 -12.67 -20.75 -9.08
C ILE A 337 -11.98 -21.32 -7.82
N SER A 338 -10.65 -21.32 -7.77
CA SER A 338 -9.86 -21.69 -6.59
C SER A 338 -10.19 -20.85 -5.35
N GLU A 339 -10.47 -19.55 -5.52
CA GLU A 339 -10.88 -18.64 -4.44
C GLU A 339 -12.25 -19.00 -3.86
N LEU A 340 -13.13 -19.59 -4.69
CA LEU A 340 -14.49 -19.98 -4.32
C LEU A 340 -14.58 -21.35 -3.65
N LEU A 341 -13.50 -22.13 -3.61
CA LEU A 341 -13.44 -23.44 -2.96
C LEU A 341 -13.08 -23.26 -1.47
N PRO A 342 -14.03 -23.43 -0.52
CA PRO A 342 -13.65 -23.70 0.86
C PRO A 342 -12.95 -25.07 0.93
N ALA A 343 -12.23 -25.28 2.04
CA ALA A 343 -11.27 -26.36 2.29
C ALA A 343 -11.45 -27.69 1.54
N SER A 344 -10.33 -28.28 1.11
CA SER A 344 -10.17 -29.53 0.32
C SER A 344 -11.27 -30.62 0.39
N GLU A 345 -11.98 -30.81 1.50
CA GLU A 345 -13.07 -31.79 1.64
C GLU A 345 -14.37 -31.38 0.92
N ALA A 346 -14.56 -30.09 0.58
CA ALA A 346 -15.80 -29.54 0.02
C ALA A 346 -15.75 -29.24 -1.51
N ALA A 347 -14.64 -29.55 -2.18
CA ALA A 347 -14.41 -29.16 -3.58
C ALA A 347 -15.45 -29.74 -4.57
N ASP A 348 -15.78 -31.03 -4.46
CA ASP A 348 -16.76 -31.71 -5.32
C ASP A 348 -18.19 -31.14 -5.14
N GLU A 349 -18.56 -30.79 -3.91
CA GLU A 349 -19.88 -30.19 -3.64
C GLU A 349 -19.93 -28.74 -4.11
N THR A 350 -18.85 -27.98 -3.97
CA THR A 350 -18.75 -26.60 -4.48
C THR A 350 -18.81 -26.55 -6.00
N GLN A 351 -18.11 -27.43 -6.72
CA GLN A 351 -18.25 -27.56 -8.17
C GLN A 351 -19.68 -27.97 -8.57
N THR A 352 -20.34 -28.81 -7.76
CA THR A 352 -21.76 -29.18 -7.98
C THR A 352 -22.68 -27.96 -7.81
N VAL A 353 -22.45 -27.11 -6.82
CA VAL A 353 -23.20 -25.84 -6.63
C VAL A 353 -22.94 -24.87 -7.79
N LEU A 354 -21.68 -24.65 -8.19
CA LEU A 354 -21.34 -23.80 -9.34
C LEU A 354 -22.02 -24.30 -10.62
N ASN A 355 -22.06 -25.60 -10.87
CA ASN A 355 -22.76 -26.20 -12.01
C ASN A 355 -24.28 -25.94 -11.94
N LEU A 356 -24.90 -26.04 -10.76
CA LEU A 356 -26.32 -25.74 -10.55
C LEU A 356 -26.64 -24.24 -10.75
N LEU A 357 -25.78 -23.34 -10.28
CA LEU A 357 -25.91 -21.89 -10.45
C LEU A 357 -25.69 -21.47 -11.92
N SER A 358 -24.73 -22.09 -12.62
CA SER A 358 -24.46 -21.90 -14.05
C SER A 358 -25.61 -22.42 -14.93
N ALA A 359 -26.17 -23.59 -14.60
CA ALA A 359 -27.38 -24.11 -15.25
C ALA A 359 -28.61 -23.21 -15.01
N ALA A 360 -28.71 -22.58 -13.84
CA ALA A 360 -29.73 -21.59 -13.52
C ALA A 360 -29.47 -20.19 -14.11
N ARG A 361 -28.30 -19.95 -14.73
CA ARG A 361 -27.81 -18.65 -15.21
C ARG A 361 -27.65 -17.57 -14.13
N LEU A 362 -27.40 -17.96 -12.89
CA LEU A 362 -27.12 -17.01 -11.80
C LEU A 362 -25.64 -16.62 -11.73
N VAL A 363 -24.77 -17.53 -12.12
CA VAL A 363 -23.31 -17.36 -12.21
C VAL A 363 -22.86 -17.75 -13.61
N THR A 364 -21.90 -17.01 -14.17
CA THR A 364 -21.18 -17.36 -15.40
C THR A 364 -19.80 -17.90 -15.03
N THR A 365 -19.35 -18.95 -15.72
CA THR A 365 -18.10 -19.67 -15.43
C THR A 365 -17.26 -19.76 -16.70
N ASP A 366 -15.98 -19.41 -16.60
CA ASP A 366 -14.93 -19.53 -17.61
C ASP A 366 -13.89 -20.58 -17.16
N GLU A 367 -12.82 -20.84 -17.92
CA GLU A 367 -11.85 -21.92 -17.64
C GLU A 367 -11.26 -21.90 -16.21
N ALA A 368 -11.07 -20.71 -15.61
CA ALA A 368 -10.50 -20.55 -14.27
C ALA A 368 -11.24 -19.55 -13.36
N THR A 369 -12.33 -18.93 -13.83
CA THR A 369 -12.99 -17.83 -13.09
C THR A 369 -14.51 -17.92 -13.12
N ALA A 370 -15.16 -17.34 -12.11
CA ALA A 370 -16.61 -17.13 -12.10
C ALA A 370 -16.97 -15.66 -11.88
N GLU A 371 -18.17 -15.27 -12.31
CA GLU A 371 -18.77 -13.95 -12.11
C GLU A 371 -20.30 -14.06 -11.98
N VAL A 372 -20.96 -13.09 -11.35
CA VAL A 372 -22.44 -13.01 -11.38
C VAL A 372 -22.90 -12.63 -12.79
N THR A 373 -23.88 -13.37 -13.35
CA THR A 373 -24.36 -13.15 -14.72
C THR A 373 -24.96 -11.75 -14.94
N HIS A 374 -25.64 -11.21 -13.93
CA HIS A 374 -26.37 -9.94 -13.99
C HIS A 374 -26.20 -9.15 -12.69
N GLU A 375 -25.79 -7.88 -12.76
CA GLU A 375 -25.72 -6.99 -11.58
C GLU A 375 -27.11 -6.73 -10.95
N ALA A 376 -28.17 -6.86 -11.76
CA ALA A 376 -29.55 -6.88 -11.28
C ALA A 376 -29.84 -8.00 -10.25
N LEU A 377 -29.05 -9.08 -10.21
CA LEU A 377 -29.15 -10.09 -9.14
C LEU A 377 -28.77 -9.49 -7.79
N ILE A 378 -27.62 -8.81 -7.73
CA ILE A 378 -27.07 -8.18 -6.52
C ILE A 378 -28.05 -7.13 -6.00
N ARG A 379 -28.56 -6.30 -6.92
CA ARG A 379 -29.48 -5.20 -6.58
C ARG A 379 -30.88 -5.63 -6.18
N GLU A 380 -31.48 -6.61 -6.86
CA GLU A 380 -32.91 -6.90 -6.66
C GLU A 380 -33.19 -8.13 -5.78
N TRP A 381 -32.25 -9.08 -5.64
CA TRP A 381 -32.47 -10.25 -4.78
C TRP A 381 -32.41 -9.86 -3.29
N PRO A 382 -33.53 -9.95 -2.53
CA PRO A 382 -33.55 -9.46 -1.15
C PRO A 382 -32.65 -10.27 -0.20
N THR A 383 -32.45 -11.55 -0.50
CA THR A 383 -31.69 -12.47 0.34
C THR A 383 -30.18 -12.19 0.24
N LEU A 384 -29.67 -11.89 -0.96
CA LEU A 384 -28.29 -11.46 -1.17
C LEU A 384 -28.02 -10.08 -0.59
N ARG A 385 -28.90 -9.09 -0.82
CA ARG A 385 -28.81 -7.77 -0.16
C ARG A 385 -28.72 -7.90 1.35
N ARG A 386 -29.58 -8.72 1.98
CA ARG A 386 -29.50 -8.97 3.42
C ARG A 386 -28.13 -9.51 3.85
N TRP A 387 -27.53 -10.44 3.12
CA TRP A 387 -26.19 -10.96 3.46
C TRP A 387 -25.10 -9.89 3.34
N LEU A 388 -25.17 -9.04 2.30
CA LEU A 388 -24.23 -7.92 2.10
C LEU A 388 -24.39 -6.91 3.24
N ASP A 389 -25.63 -6.49 3.53
CA ASP A 389 -25.97 -5.50 4.57
C ASP A 389 -25.70 -6.00 6.01
N GLU A 390 -25.74 -7.31 6.25
CA GLU A 390 -25.52 -7.92 7.58
C GLU A 390 -24.08 -7.75 8.10
N ASN A 391 -23.07 -7.67 7.22
CA ASN A 391 -21.66 -7.51 7.62
C ASN A 391 -20.77 -6.86 6.53
N ARG A 392 -21.12 -5.67 6.03
CA ARG A 392 -20.36 -4.98 4.96
C ARG A 392 -18.87 -4.80 5.30
N ASP A 393 -18.55 -4.49 6.56
CA ASP A 393 -17.17 -4.24 6.99
C ASP A 393 -16.37 -5.53 7.17
N GLY A 394 -16.98 -6.61 7.67
CA GLY A 394 -16.36 -7.93 7.69
C GLY A 394 -16.10 -8.49 6.29
N LEU A 395 -17.00 -8.24 5.33
CA LEU A 395 -16.81 -8.63 3.92
C LEU A 395 -15.66 -7.86 3.24
N ARG A 396 -15.44 -6.59 3.60
CA ARG A 396 -14.26 -5.82 3.16
C ARG A 396 -12.97 -6.38 3.74
N LEU A 397 -12.96 -6.67 5.05
CA LEU A 397 -11.81 -7.30 5.72
C LEU A 397 -11.48 -8.67 5.11
N HIS A 398 -12.50 -9.48 4.80
CA HIS A 398 -12.34 -10.76 4.13
C HIS A 398 -11.79 -10.62 2.70
N ARG A 399 -12.28 -9.65 1.92
CA ARG A 399 -11.73 -9.36 0.60
C ARG A 399 -10.25 -8.98 0.68
N HIS A 400 -9.89 -8.08 1.59
CA HIS A 400 -8.50 -7.68 1.77
C HIS A 400 -7.62 -8.85 2.19
N LEU A 401 -8.09 -9.71 3.08
CA LEU A 401 -7.42 -10.96 3.45
C LEU A 401 -7.23 -11.89 2.24
N THR A 402 -8.24 -12.02 1.39
CA THR A 402 -8.18 -12.82 0.15
C THR A 402 -7.11 -12.29 -0.80
N GLU A 403 -7.07 -10.97 -1.00
CA GLU A 403 -6.15 -10.29 -1.92
C GLU A 403 -4.70 -10.41 -1.41
N SER A 404 -4.43 -10.08 -0.15
CA SER A 404 -3.09 -10.22 0.43
C SER A 404 -2.62 -11.68 0.52
N ALA A 405 -3.51 -12.65 0.74
CA ALA A 405 -3.12 -14.06 0.69
C ALA A 405 -2.78 -14.53 -0.74
N GLN A 406 -3.46 -14.00 -1.77
CA GLN A 406 -3.12 -14.24 -3.18
C GLN A 406 -1.81 -13.56 -3.60
N GLU A 407 -1.52 -12.36 -3.09
CA GLU A 407 -0.28 -11.63 -3.32
C GLU A 407 0.91 -12.33 -2.66
N TRP A 408 0.77 -12.73 -1.39
CA TRP A 408 1.72 -13.58 -0.68
C TRP A 408 2.04 -14.88 -1.43
N GLN A 409 1.04 -15.55 -2.02
CA GLN A 409 1.27 -16.73 -2.85
C GLN A 409 2.02 -16.41 -4.15
N GLN A 410 1.71 -15.29 -4.80
CA GLN A 410 2.38 -14.86 -6.03
C GLN A 410 3.86 -14.50 -5.79
N LEU A 411 4.17 -13.93 -4.63
CA LEU A 411 5.52 -13.61 -4.18
C LEU A 411 6.26 -14.79 -3.51
N ASN A 412 5.82 -16.03 -3.76
CA ASN A 412 6.42 -17.27 -3.23
C ASN A 412 6.51 -17.34 -1.69
N HIS A 413 5.48 -16.83 -1.00
CA HIS A 413 5.34 -16.80 0.46
C HIS A 413 6.28 -15.83 1.18
N ASP A 414 6.54 -14.67 0.59
CA ASP A 414 7.33 -13.57 1.18
C ASP A 414 6.86 -13.19 2.60
N PRO A 415 7.75 -13.21 3.63
CA PRO A 415 7.42 -12.75 4.98
C PRO A 415 6.96 -11.28 5.11
N GLY A 416 7.27 -10.43 4.12
CA GLY A 416 6.88 -9.03 4.05
C GLY A 416 5.36 -8.82 4.01
N GLU A 417 4.64 -9.63 3.22
CA GLU A 417 3.19 -9.54 3.02
C GLU A 417 2.35 -10.04 4.21
N LEU A 418 2.97 -10.73 5.16
CA LEU A 418 2.27 -11.32 6.31
C LEU A 418 1.66 -10.23 7.21
N TYR A 419 0.43 -10.47 7.67
CA TYR A 419 -0.25 -9.53 8.55
C TYR A 419 0.47 -9.41 9.91
N ARG A 420 0.55 -8.19 10.43
CA ARG A 420 1.18 -7.87 11.72
C ARG A 420 0.28 -6.94 12.55
N GLY A 421 0.50 -6.94 13.87
CA GLY A 421 -0.20 -6.05 14.81
C GLY A 421 -1.73 -6.11 14.70
N ALA A 422 -2.37 -4.94 14.73
CA ALA A 422 -3.83 -4.81 14.72
C ALA A 422 -4.52 -5.41 13.48
N ARG A 423 -3.86 -5.42 12.31
CA ARG A 423 -4.41 -5.98 11.07
C ARG A 423 -4.52 -7.50 11.14
N LEU A 424 -3.53 -8.17 11.77
CA LEU A 424 -3.59 -9.60 12.08
C LEU A 424 -4.65 -9.89 13.15
N GLU A 425 -4.71 -9.09 14.22
CA GLU A 425 -5.69 -9.28 15.30
C GLU A 425 -7.14 -9.20 14.78
N GLN A 426 -7.47 -8.18 13.98
CA GLN A 426 -8.78 -8.03 13.35
C GLN A 426 -9.10 -9.16 12.37
N ALA A 427 -8.15 -9.53 11.49
CA ALA A 427 -8.36 -10.61 10.54
C ALA A 427 -8.54 -11.97 11.25
N GLN A 428 -7.81 -12.22 12.33
CA GLN A 428 -7.93 -13.42 13.14
C GLN A 428 -9.23 -13.45 13.95
N GLU A 429 -9.69 -12.31 14.51
CA GLU A 429 -10.99 -12.23 15.19
C GLU A 429 -12.14 -12.51 14.20
N TRP A 430 -12.10 -11.92 13.01
CA TRP A 430 -13.09 -12.17 11.96
C TRP A 430 -13.06 -13.63 11.50
N ALA A 431 -11.87 -14.18 11.22
CA ALA A 431 -11.66 -15.57 10.83
C ALA A 431 -12.20 -16.57 11.85
N ASN A 432 -11.97 -16.32 13.14
CA ASN A 432 -12.49 -17.16 14.23
C ASN A 432 -14.03 -17.19 14.32
N GLN A 433 -14.70 -16.17 13.76
CA GLN A 433 -16.17 -16.06 13.72
C GLN A 433 -16.78 -16.60 12.41
N HIS A 434 -16.01 -16.66 11.33
CA HIS A 434 -16.44 -17.00 9.96
C HIS A 434 -15.56 -18.10 9.33
N ASP A 435 -15.16 -19.09 10.13
CA ASP A 435 -14.20 -20.13 9.73
C ASP A 435 -14.66 -20.89 8.46
N ASP A 436 -15.96 -21.11 8.29
CA ASP A 436 -16.57 -21.76 7.12
C ASP A 436 -16.60 -20.90 5.85
N GLU A 437 -16.22 -19.63 5.93
CA GLU A 437 -16.09 -18.70 4.78
C GLU A 437 -14.65 -18.66 4.21
N LEU A 438 -13.65 -19.14 4.97
CA LEU A 438 -12.23 -19.13 4.61
C LEU A 438 -11.82 -20.27 3.65
N ASN A 439 -11.02 -19.95 2.64
CA ASN A 439 -10.34 -20.96 1.80
C ASN A 439 -9.00 -21.42 2.41
N ASP A 440 -8.40 -22.46 1.83
CA ASP A 440 -7.15 -23.06 2.36
C ASP A 440 -5.97 -22.07 2.35
N LEU A 441 -5.90 -21.17 1.36
CA LEU A 441 -4.83 -20.17 1.24
C LEU A 441 -4.94 -19.07 2.29
N GLU A 442 -6.14 -18.55 2.55
CA GLU A 442 -6.41 -17.57 3.62
C GLU A 442 -6.07 -18.15 5.00
N ARG A 443 -6.32 -19.44 5.21
CA ARG A 443 -5.95 -20.17 6.44
C ARG A 443 -4.43 -20.34 6.58
N GLU A 444 -3.74 -20.68 5.49
CA GLU A 444 -2.28 -20.79 5.47
C GLU A 444 -1.62 -19.44 5.75
N PHE A 445 -2.10 -18.37 5.10
CA PHE A 445 -1.64 -16.99 5.28
C PHE A 445 -1.83 -16.49 6.72
N LEU A 446 -3.00 -16.70 7.34
CA LEU A 446 -3.24 -16.33 8.74
C LEU A 446 -2.35 -17.14 9.70
N ALA A 447 -2.16 -18.43 9.45
CA ALA A 447 -1.29 -19.28 10.26
C ALA A 447 0.19 -18.85 10.17
N ALA A 448 0.67 -18.51 8.96
CA ALA A 448 2.00 -17.96 8.73
C ALA A 448 2.18 -16.60 9.42
N SER A 449 1.19 -15.71 9.28
CA SER A 449 1.17 -14.38 9.93
C SER A 449 1.22 -14.49 11.45
N ALA A 450 0.41 -15.38 12.04
CA ALA A 450 0.41 -15.66 13.48
C ALA A 450 1.73 -16.28 13.98
N ALA A 451 2.35 -17.16 13.20
CA ALA A 451 3.65 -17.73 13.52
C ALA A 451 4.76 -16.65 13.49
N ALA A 452 4.78 -15.80 12.46
CA ALA A 452 5.72 -14.69 12.33
C ALA A 452 5.57 -13.68 13.47
N GLN A 453 4.35 -13.30 13.85
CA GLN A 453 4.12 -12.40 14.99
C GLN A 453 4.59 -13.02 16.31
N GLN A 454 4.34 -14.32 16.55
CA GLN A 454 4.82 -15.00 17.76
C GLN A 454 6.36 -15.08 17.80
N GLN A 455 7.01 -15.30 16.66
CA GLN A 455 8.46 -15.30 16.55
C GLN A 455 9.05 -13.91 16.82
N ALA A 456 8.49 -12.86 16.24
CA ALA A 456 8.90 -11.47 16.49
C ALA A 456 8.77 -11.08 17.98
N ILE A 457 7.64 -11.40 18.61
CA ILE A 457 7.42 -11.16 20.05
C ILE A 457 8.45 -11.93 20.90
N ALA A 458 8.78 -13.17 20.54
CA ALA A 458 9.76 -13.98 21.26
C ALA A 458 11.19 -13.42 21.12
N VAL A 459 11.56 -12.90 19.94
CA VAL A 459 12.85 -12.23 19.70
C VAL A 459 12.95 -10.94 20.52
N ALA A 460 11.94 -10.06 20.45
CA ALA A 460 11.92 -8.81 21.22
C ALA A 460 11.99 -9.04 22.74
N GLN A 461 11.26 -10.05 23.27
CA GLN A 461 11.35 -10.43 24.68
C GLN A 461 12.73 -10.98 25.07
N ALA A 462 13.42 -11.67 24.16
CA ALA A 462 14.77 -12.17 24.41
C ALA A 462 15.81 -11.05 24.39
N GLN A 463 15.66 -10.05 23.50
CA GLN A 463 16.51 -8.86 23.43
C GLN A 463 16.35 -7.99 24.68
N GLN A 464 15.12 -7.64 25.07
CA GLN A 464 14.83 -6.89 26.30
C GLN A 464 15.39 -7.58 27.56
N GLN A 465 15.36 -8.92 27.62
CA GLN A 465 15.97 -9.67 28.73
C GLN A 465 17.51 -9.59 28.74
N ARG A 466 18.16 -9.52 27.57
CA ARG A 466 19.62 -9.33 27.47
C ARG A 466 20.03 -7.93 27.94
N GLU A 467 19.32 -6.89 27.49
CA GLU A 467 19.55 -5.50 27.90
C GLU A 467 19.37 -5.32 29.41
N LEU A 468 18.27 -5.83 29.97
CA LEU A 468 18.04 -5.82 31.42
C LEU A 468 19.17 -6.52 32.20
N ALA A 469 19.71 -7.62 31.68
CA ALA A 469 20.85 -8.31 32.28
C ALA A 469 22.16 -7.50 32.18
N GLN A 470 22.40 -6.84 31.04
CA GLN A 470 23.56 -5.96 30.84
C GLN A 470 23.50 -4.71 31.74
N ALA A 471 22.33 -4.05 31.83
CA ALA A 471 22.12 -2.90 32.71
C ALA A 471 22.34 -3.26 34.19
N GLN A 472 21.88 -4.44 34.62
CA GLN A 472 22.15 -4.96 35.97
C GLN A 472 23.64 -5.27 36.20
N ALA A 473 24.34 -5.80 35.19
CA ALA A 473 25.78 -6.01 35.25
C ALA A 473 26.55 -4.68 35.38
N LEU A 474 26.17 -3.65 34.61
CA LEU A 474 26.80 -2.33 34.67
C LEU A 474 26.56 -1.65 36.04
N ALA A 475 25.33 -1.69 36.56
CA ALA A 475 25.01 -1.14 37.87
C ALA A 475 25.77 -1.85 39.02
N THR A 476 25.95 -3.17 38.94
CA THR A 476 26.76 -3.91 39.91
C THR A 476 28.26 -3.65 39.77
N ALA A 477 28.77 -3.36 38.56
CA ALA A 477 30.14 -2.91 38.35
C ALA A 477 30.39 -1.50 38.94
N GLN A 478 29.49 -0.53 38.67
CA GLN A 478 29.60 0.84 39.19
C GLN A 478 29.56 0.88 40.73
N THR A 479 28.66 0.13 41.36
CA THR A 479 28.59 0.06 42.84
C THR A 479 29.85 -0.58 43.45
N GLN A 480 30.45 -1.57 42.80
CA GLN A 480 31.75 -2.12 43.20
C GLN A 480 32.88 -1.09 43.04
N ALA A 481 32.94 -0.36 41.93
CA ALA A 481 33.94 0.69 41.70
C ALA A 481 33.85 1.81 42.75
N ALA A 482 32.64 2.32 43.03
CA ALA A 482 32.40 3.32 44.06
C ALA A 482 32.81 2.84 45.46
N SER A 483 32.61 1.56 45.77
CA SER A 483 33.07 0.97 47.04
C SER A 483 34.60 0.95 47.15
N ARG A 484 35.31 0.56 46.06
CA ARG A 484 36.78 0.53 46.00
C ARG A 484 37.36 1.94 46.17
N ALA A 485 36.82 2.93 45.47
CA ALA A 485 37.22 4.33 45.60
C ALA A 485 37.03 4.86 47.04
N ARG A 486 35.91 4.50 47.69
CA ARG A 486 35.65 4.86 49.09
C ARG A 486 36.67 4.26 50.06
N TYR A 487 37.04 2.98 49.89
CA TYR A 487 38.08 2.35 50.71
C TYR A 487 39.48 2.94 50.45
N PHE A 488 39.80 3.25 49.19
CA PHE A 488 41.05 3.92 48.81
C PHE A 488 41.19 5.30 49.45
N ASN A 489 40.15 6.13 49.38
CA ASN A 489 40.14 7.47 50.00
C ASN A 489 40.26 7.42 51.53
N ILE A 490 39.65 6.42 52.18
CA ILE A 490 39.81 6.19 53.63
C ILE A 490 41.27 5.80 53.95
N ALA A 491 41.89 4.92 53.16
CA ALA A 491 43.29 4.54 53.34
C ALA A 491 44.24 5.74 53.16
N LEU A 492 44.02 6.57 52.14
CA LEU A 492 44.78 7.79 51.86
C LEU A 492 44.72 8.77 53.06
N PHE A 493 43.54 8.95 53.64
CA PHE A 493 43.34 9.79 54.83
C PHE A 493 44.12 9.27 56.06
N PHE A 494 44.14 7.95 56.28
CA PHE A 494 44.95 7.35 57.36
C PHE A 494 46.46 7.53 57.13
N ILE A 495 46.95 7.42 55.90
CA ILE A 495 48.36 7.68 55.54
C ILE A 495 48.71 9.16 55.79
N LEU A 496 47.83 10.09 55.43
CA LEU A 496 48.01 11.52 55.67
C LEU A 496 48.07 11.84 57.19
N LEU A 497 47.20 11.24 58.00
CA LEU A 497 47.27 11.37 59.47
C LEU A 497 48.59 10.81 60.05
N LEU A 498 49.09 9.70 59.51
CA LEU A 498 50.35 9.08 59.94
C LEU A 498 51.56 9.95 59.61
N THR A 499 51.59 10.57 58.43
CA THR A 499 52.66 11.50 58.01
C THR A 499 52.63 12.81 58.79
N ILE A 500 51.45 13.37 59.07
CA ILE A 500 51.31 14.54 59.95
C ILE A 500 51.77 14.20 61.39
N GLY A 501 51.41 13.03 61.90
CA GLY A 501 51.82 12.56 63.23
C GLY A 501 53.34 12.37 63.37
N THR A 502 54.01 11.82 62.36
CA THR A 502 55.47 11.68 62.36
C THR A 502 56.19 13.02 62.22
N ALA A 503 55.70 13.93 61.38
CA ALA A 503 56.22 15.30 61.28
C ALA A 503 56.10 16.06 62.61
N ALA A 504 54.93 16.00 63.27
CA ALA A 504 54.70 16.62 64.57
C ALA A 504 55.61 16.03 65.66
N SER A 505 55.79 14.71 65.67
CA SER A 505 56.75 14.02 66.55
C SER A 505 58.19 14.50 66.34
N MET A 506 58.62 14.65 65.08
CA MET A 506 59.96 15.11 64.72
C MET A 506 60.22 16.56 65.16
N ILE A 507 59.25 17.46 64.96
CA ILE A 507 59.31 18.86 65.42
C ILE A 507 59.38 18.93 66.95
N ASN A 508 58.59 18.11 67.65
CA ASN A 508 58.56 18.10 69.11
C ASN A 508 59.84 17.50 69.72
N ALA A 509 60.45 16.52 69.03
CA ALA A 509 61.76 15.98 69.37
C ALA A 509 62.90 17.00 69.12
N GLN A 510 62.79 17.86 68.09
CA GLN A 510 63.71 18.98 67.88
C GLN A 510 63.62 20.01 69.01
N ARG A 511 62.40 20.43 69.40
CA ARG A 511 62.18 21.34 70.55
C ARG A 511 62.76 20.77 71.85
N SER A 512 62.50 19.49 72.12
CA SER A 512 63.03 18.79 73.30
C SER A 512 64.57 18.66 73.32
N ARG A 513 65.27 18.87 72.19
CA ARG A 513 66.74 18.98 72.15
C ARG A 513 67.20 20.40 72.49
N GLN A 514 66.56 21.43 71.92
CA GLN A 514 66.86 22.84 72.23
C GLN A 514 66.62 23.17 73.71
N ASP A 515 65.52 22.67 74.29
CA ASP A 515 65.22 22.86 75.71
C ASP A 515 66.26 22.19 76.64
N ARG A 516 66.91 21.10 76.19
CA ARG A 516 67.97 20.43 76.95
C ARG A 516 69.29 21.21 76.92
N GLU A 517 69.67 21.76 75.77
CA GLU A 517 70.87 22.60 75.66
C GLU A 517 70.74 23.89 76.48
N LEU A 518 69.53 24.47 76.56
CA LEU A 518 69.27 25.64 77.41
C LEU A 518 69.28 25.34 78.92
N LEU A 519 68.97 24.11 79.35
CA LEU A 519 68.98 23.73 80.77
C LEU A 519 70.37 23.38 81.31
N GLU A 520 71.29 22.84 80.49
CA GLU A 520 72.69 22.64 80.89
C GLU A 520 73.46 23.96 81.03
N ALA A 521 73.11 25.00 80.26
CA ALA A 521 73.74 26.31 80.32
C ALA A 521 73.41 27.15 81.58
N VAL A 522 72.42 26.75 82.39
CA VAL A 522 71.84 27.58 83.48
C VAL A 522 72.21 27.08 84.89
N THR A 523 72.93 25.96 85.03
CA THR A 523 73.17 25.31 86.34
C THR A 523 74.64 25.10 86.76
N THR A 524 75.57 25.95 86.33
CA THR A 524 76.89 26.08 87.00
C THR A 524 77.33 27.52 87.30
N VAL A 525 77.20 27.89 88.58
CA VAL A 525 78.03 28.86 89.34
C VAL A 525 77.93 30.36 89.02
N THR A 526 76.84 30.93 89.52
CA THR A 526 76.80 32.10 90.44
C THR A 526 78.10 32.83 90.86
N VAL A 527 78.09 34.18 90.71
CA VAL A 527 78.30 35.20 91.79
C VAL A 527 79.72 35.57 92.30
N LEU A 528 80.08 36.87 92.10
CA LEU A 528 81.06 37.76 92.80
C LEU A 528 82.56 37.38 92.75
N GLU A 529 83.51 38.22 92.33
CA GLU A 529 83.90 39.58 92.78
C GLU A 529 84.54 40.38 91.60
N ALA A 530 84.23 41.66 91.35
CA ALA A 530 84.82 42.87 91.97
C ALA A 530 86.36 42.92 91.89
N ARG A 531 87.03 43.84 91.17
CA ARG A 531 86.96 45.31 91.36
C ARG A 531 87.77 46.11 90.30
N GLU A 532 87.62 47.43 90.33
CA GLU A 532 88.38 48.42 89.54
C GLU A 532 89.86 48.59 89.97
N THR A 533 90.62 49.31 89.12
CA THR A 533 92.02 49.83 89.27
C THR A 533 93.14 48.80 89.04
N ALA A 534 94.26 49.11 88.36
CA ALA A 534 94.82 50.43 88.02
C ALA A 534 95.62 50.49 86.69
N VAL A 535 95.54 51.65 86.02
CA VAL A 535 96.65 52.41 85.38
C VAL A 535 97.61 51.70 84.38
N ALA A 536 97.29 51.92 83.10
CA ALA A 536 98.15 52.46 82.03
C ALA A 536 99.36 51.69 81.40
N ALA A 537 99.40 51.85 80.07
CA ALA A 537 100.53 52.17 79.19
C ALA A 537 101.21 51.07 78.35
N GLY A 538 101.35 51.41 77.06
CA GLY A 538 102.30 50.84 76.09
C GLY A 538 101.77 49.64 75.29
N GLN A 539 101.83 49.58 73.96
CA GLN A 539 102.15 50.53 72.88
C GLN A 539 102.14 49.68 71.59
N LEU A 540 101.56 50.17 70.48
CA LEU A 540 101.89 49.77 69.09
C LEU A 540 101.57 48.31 68.68
N ALA A 541 101.20 47.99 67.44
CA ALA A 541 100.84 48.77 66.25
C ALA A 541 100.25 47.82 65.17
N ILE A 542 99.54 48.37 64.15
CA ILE A 542 99.50 47.90 62.74
C ILE A 542 98.98 46.44 62.51
N GLU A 543 98.01 46.07 61.66
CA GLU A 543 97.07 46.68 60.69
C GLU A 543 96.04 45.55 60.31
N SER A 544 94.90 45.70 59.61
CA SER A 544 94.20 46.82 58.97
C SER A 544 92.70 46.46 58.70
N THR A 545 91.89 47.45 58.28
CA THR A 545 90.82 47.46 57.23
C THR A 545 90.18 46.14 56.73
N THR A 546 88.89 46.00 56.38
CA THR A 546 87.66 46.85 56.29
C THR A 546 86.52 45.86 55.88
N ASP A 547 85.20 46.07 56.02
CA ASP A 547 84.31 47.12 56.57
C ASP A 547 83.06 46.38 57.14
N ALA A 548 82.26 46.86 58.10
CA ALA A 548 81.58 48.15 58.35
C ALA A 548 80.19 48.29 57.68
N PHE A 549 79.20 47.65 58.33
CA PHE A 549 77.76 47.86 58.11
C PHE A 549 77.33 49.15 58.84
N ALA A 550 76.89 50.19 58.13
CA ALA A 550 76.34 51.39 58.75
C ALA A 550 75.30 52.08 57.84
N ALA A 551 74.06 52.16 58.32
CA ALA A 551 73.01 52.93 57.68
C ALA A 551 72.88 54.32 58.32
N ALA A 552 72.89 55.39 57.51
CA ALA A 552 71.82 56.40 57.46
C ALA A 552 72.22 57.67 56.69
N THR A 553 71.22 58.29 56.04
CA THR A 553 71.13 59.74 55.72
C THR A 553 71.48 60.21 54.29
N VAL A 554 70.46 60.10 53.41
CA VAL A 554 69.98 61.15 52.48
C VAL A 554 70.66 61.38 51.10
N ASN A 555 69.77 61.43 50.10
CA ASN A 555 69.82 62.05 48.77
C ASN A 555 70.45 61.34 47.54
N ALA A 556 69.53 60.96 46.65
CA ALA A 556 69.47 61.31 45.22
C ALA A 556 70.29 60.49 44.19
N GLN A 557 69.64 60.27 43.04
CA GLN A 557 70.10 59.59 41.81
C GLN A 557 70.71 58.17 41.93
N ALA A 558 69.88 57.13 41.71
CA ALA A 558 70.27 55.89 40.99
C ALA A 558 69.09 54.96 40.57
N THR A 559 67.83 55.42 40.56
CA THR A 559 66.71 54.66 39.97
C THR A 559 66.72 54.75 38.44
N SER A 560 67.69 54.09 37.81
CA SER A 560 67.85 54.02 36.35
C SER A 560 68.35 52.64 35.88
N ASP A 561 69.31 52.04 36.58
CA ASP A 561 70.15 50.99 35.95
C ASP A 561 69.73 49.54 36.27
N ILE A 562 68.74 49.34 37.14
CA ILE A 562 68.19 48.00 37.45
C ILE A 562 67.14 47.57 36.41
N ALA A 563 66.46 48.53 35.75
CA ALA A 563 65.48 48.22 34.70
C ALA A 563 66.13 47.70 33.40
N ALA A 564 67.35 48.13 33.09
CA ALA A 564 68.01 47.84 31.81
C ALA A 564 68.62 46.43 31.67
N ASN A 565 68.83 45.71 32.78
CA ASN A 565 69.34 44.32 32.74
C ASN A 565 68.23 43.27 32.80
N ALA A 566 67.01 43.64 33.19
CA ALA A 566 65.84 42.76 33.10
C ALA A 566 65.44 42.52 31.63
N THR A 567 65.44 43.56 30.80
CA THR A 567 65.01 43.49 29.39
C THR A 567 65.92 42.58 28.54
N ARG A 568 67.24 42.73 28.66
CA ARG A 568 68.21 41.91 27.90
C ARG A 568 68.21 40.42 28.30
N SER A 569 67.68 40.10 29.48
CA SER A 569 67.52 38.70 29.94
C SER A 569 66.22 38.07 29.44
N ALA A 570 65.22 38.89 29.05
CA ALA A 570 63.97 38.43 28.47
C ALA A 570 64.09 38.19 26.95
N GLU A 571 64.84 39.01 26.22
CA GLU A 571 65.08 38.82 24.78
C GLU A 571 65.79 37.49 24.48
N THR A 572 66.83 37.15 25.24
CA THR A 572 67.53 35.84 25.10
C THR A 572 66.68 34.64 25.52
N ALA A 573 65.65 34.84 26.35
CA ALA A 573 64.71 33.79 26.73
C ALA A 573 63.63 33.59 25.64
N ALA A 574 63.13 34.69 25.06
CA ALA A 574 62.17 34.65 23.96
C ALA A 574 62.74 33.97 22.71
N GLU A 575 63.99 34.26 22.34
CA GLU A 575 64.67 33.57 21.23
C GLU A 575 64.86 32.06 21.51
N ALA A 576 65.09 31.66 22.77
CA ALA A 576 65.22 30.25 23.13
C ALA A 576 63.88 29.51 23.16
N THR A 577 62.79 30.15 23.62
CA THR A 577 61.44 29.58 23.60
C THR A 577 60.89 29.44 22.18
N ALA A 578 61.13 30.44 21.31
CA ALA A 578 60.71 30.38 19.91
C ALA A 578 61.40 29.27 19.10
N VAL A 579 62.61 28.85 19.49
CA VAL A 579 63.29 27.70 18.85
C VAL A 579 62.68 26.37 19.31
N PHE A 580 62.25 26.24 20.56
CA PHE A 580 61.59 25.02 21.06
C PHE A 580 60.15 24.88 20.54
N GLN A 581 59.40 25.98 20.45
CA GLN A 581 58.00 25.98 19.99
C GLN A 581 57.80 25.61 18.52
N ASN A 582 58.88 25.67 17.73
CA ASN A 582 58.91 25.38 16.31
C ASN A 582 59.70 24.08 16.00
N GLN A 583 59.91 23.23 17.02
CA GLN A 583 60.36 21.86 16.82
C GLN A 583 59.14 20.95 16.67
N ASP A 584 59.17 20.22 15.56
CA ASP A 584 58.60 18.90 15.36
C ASP A 584 59.52 17.89 16.09
N VAL A 585 58.95 17.01 16.92
CA VAL A 585 59.70 16.15 17.87
C VAL A 585 59.86 14.71 17.39
N ASP A 586 58.84 14.17 16.74
CA ASP A 586 58.73 12.77 16.28
C ASP A 586 58.62 12.62 14.75
N ALA A 587 58.56 13.74 14.02
CA ALA A 587 58.61 13.87 12.55
C ALA A 587 57.32 13.51 11.81
N ASP A 588 56.16 13.81 12.42
CA ASP A 588 54.81 13.65 11.85
C ASP A 588 54.44 14.76 10.83
N GLY A 589 54.92 16.00 11.08
CA GLY A 589 54.60 17.21 10.32
C GLY A 589 54.02 18.37 11.13
N LEU A 590 53.68 18.17 12.41
CA LEU A 590 53.24 19.20 13.34
C LEU A 590 54.41 19.78 14.14
N THR A 591 54.14 20.87 14.88
CA THR A 591 55.09 21.44 15.83
C THR A 591 54.51 21.38 17.23
N LEU A 592 55.36 21.44 18.25
CA LEU A 592 55.01 21.55 19.68
C LEU A 592 53.95 22.61 20.04
N THR A 593 53.69 23.57 19.16
CA THR A 593 52.63 24.58 19.33
C THR A 593 51.30 24.19 18.66
N GLN A 594 51.35 23.40 17.58
CA GLN A 594 50.18 22.83 16.90
C GLN A 594 49.66 21.60 17.66
N GLU A 595 50.53 20.68 18.06
CA GLU A 595 50.17 19.50 18.87
C GLU A 595 49.46 19.93 20.16
N LEU A 596 50.03 20.89 20.90
CA LEU A 596 49.42 21.47 22.10
C LEU A 596 48.07 22.19 21.84
N ALA A 597 47.77 22.58 20.59
CA ALA A 597 46.50 23.18 20.21
C ALA A 597 45.45 22.16 19.74
N LEU A 598 45.91 20.97 19.33
CA LEU A 598 45.10 19.81 18.92
C LEU A 598 44.97 18.76 20.04
N GLU A 599 45.63 18.98 21.18
CA GLU A 599 45.70 18.10 22.36
C GLU A 599 46.38 16.72 22.13
N THR A 600 47.11 16.55 21.02
CA THR A 600 47.86 15.33 20.67
C THR A 600 49.14 15.11 21.52
N ASP A 601 49.73 13.90 21.51
CA ASP A 601 50.97 13.59 22.27
C ASP A 601 52.23 13.98 21.48
N PRO A 602 52.98 15.03 21.87
CA PRO A 602 54.13 15.54 21.11
C PRO A 602 55.40 14.68 21.24
N THR A 603 55.21 13.37 21.41
CA THR A 603 56.24 12.34 21.41
C THR A 603 55.81 11.05 20.68
N ALA A 604 54.60 11.01 20.13
CA ALA A 604 54.05 9.94 19.32
C ALA A 604 53.50 10.54 18.01
N ALA A 605 54.17 10.25 16.89
CA ALA A 605 53.80 10.75 15.56
C ALA A 605 52.46 10.20 15.00
N ASP A 606 51.71 9.50 15.83
CA ASP A 606 50.48 8.73 15.59
C ASP A 606 49.87 8.59 17.00
N SER A 607 48.99 9.53 17.36
CA SER A 607 48.54 9.75 18.74
C SER A 607 47.43 8.80 19.22
N ASP A 608 46.61 8.28 18.32
CA ASP A 608 45.52 7.34 18.61
C ASP A 608 45.77 5.89 18.14
N PHE A 609 46.85 5.66 17.39
CA PHE A 609 47.37 4.37 16.94
C PHE A 609 46.57 3.70 15.81
N ASP A 610 45.97 4.51 14.94
CA ASP A 610 45.18 4.07 13.78
C ASP A 610 46.05 3.67 12.56
N GLY A 611 47.21 4.32 12.39
CA GLY A 611 48.18 4.08 11.32
C GLY A 611 48.44 5.26 10.35
N LEU A 612 47.75 6.38 10.49
CA LEU A 612 48.14 7.68 9.93
C LEU A 612 49.20 8.36 10.82
N LEU A 613 49.42 9.64 10.59
CA LEU A 613 50.29 10.49 11.41
C LEU A 613 49.54 11.79 11.66
N ASP A 614 49.62 12.36 12.86
CA ASP A 614 48.82 13.52 13.26
C ASP A 614 48.88 14.69 12.23
N GLY A 615 50.08 14.99 11.72
CA GLY A 615 50.31 16.00 10.68
C GLY A 615 49.83 15.64 9.27
N VAL A 616 49.58 14.37 8.97
CA VAL A 616 48.92 13.90 7.76
C VAL A 616 47.40 14.02 7.90
N GLU A 617 46.87 13.66 9.07
CA GLU A 617 45.44 13.74 9.40
C GLU A 617 44.93 15.17 9.37
N VAL A 618 45.64 16.10 10.02
CA VAL A 618 45.37 17.55 9.95
C VAL A 618 45.42 18.09 8.51
N ALA A 619 46.13 17.41 7.59
CA ALA A 619 46.17 17.78 6.18
C ALA A 619 45.08 17.11 5.32
N LEU A 620 44.50 15.99 5.78
CA LEU A 620 43.33 15.32 5.19
C LEU A 620 42.01 15.94 5.69
N GLY A 621 41.97 16.34 6.96
CA GLY A 621 40.81 16.90 7.67
C GLY A 621 40.25 16.02 8.79
N THR A 622 40.92 14.91 9.12
CA THR A 622 40.58 13.96 10.19
C THR A 622 41.04 14.45 11.58
N ASP A 623 40.55 13.85 12.67
CA ASP A 623 40.89 14.23 14.06
C ASP A 623 41.99 13.31 14.65
N PRO A 624 43.23 13.78 14.82
CA PRO A 624 44.40 12.98 15.24
C PRO A 624 44.38 12.50 16.71
N ASN A 625 43.21 12.44 17.32
CA ASN A 625 42.99 11.82 18.64
C ASN A 625 41.84 10.80 18.60
N ASN A 626 41.30 10.51 17.41
CA ASN A 626 40.14 9.66 17.20
C ASN A 626 40.37 8.78 15.96
N PHE A 627 40.75 7.53 16.23
CA PHE A 627 41.16 6.48 15.27
C PHE A 627 40.16 6.11 14.16
N ASP A 628 39.01 6.79 14.07
CA ASP A 628 37.86 6.53 13.20
C ASP A 628 37.05 7.85 13.14
N SER A 629 37.47 8.77 12.26
CA SER A 629 37.02 10.17 12.24
C SER A 629 35.60 10.38 11.72
N ASP A 630 35.11 9.49 10.86
CA ASP A 630 33.72 9.51 10.38
C ASP A 630 32.82 8.43 11.02
N PHE A 631 33.36 7.67 11.98
CA PHE A 631 32.70 6.68 12.82
C PHE A 631 32.12 5.47 12.03
N ASP A 632 32.74 5.11 10.91
CA ASP A 632 32.30 4.01 10.02
C ASP A 632 32.81 2.62 10.46
N THR A 633 33.62 2.56 11.53
CA THR A 633 34.28 1.39 12.12
C THR A 633 35.55 0.88 11.42
N ILE A 634 36.01 1.54 10.36
CA ILE A 634 37.33 1.37 9.76
C ILE A 634 38.27 2.43 10.36
N PHE A 635 39.56 2.11 10.52
CA PHE A 635 40.53 3.10 10.97
C PHE A 635 40.95 4.02 9.82
N ASP A 636 41.12 5.32 10.05
CA ASP A 636 41.39 6.31 9.00
C ASP A 636 42.62 5.94 8.13
N GLY A 637 43.60 5.24 8.72
CA GLY A 637 44.82 4.73 8.09
C GLY A 637 44.69 3.39 7.37
N GLU A 638 43.60 2.64 7.59
CA GLU A 638 43.21 1.50 6.74
C GLU A 638 42.14 1.89 5.70
N ASP A 639 41.43 3.01 5.87
CA ASP A 639 40.47 3.52 4.88
C ASP A 639 41.13 4.30 3.73
N ASN A 640 40.46 4.30 2.57
CA ASN A 640 40.88 5.04 1.38
C ASN A 640 40.24 6.43 1.29
N ASN A 641 39.29 6.80 2.17
CA ASN A 641 38.54 8.05 2.08
C ASN A 641 37.90 8.50 3.43
N PRO A 642 38.70 8.72 4.50
CA PRO A 642 38.31 8.72 5.93
C PRO A 642 37.53 9.95 6.44
N LEU A 643 36.72 10.56 5.57
CA LEU A 643 35.85 11.69 5.85
C LEU A 643 34.51 11.56 5.10
N ARG A 644 34.12 10.33 4.77
CA ARG A 644 32.95 10.03 3.96
C ARG A 644 32.19 8.85 4.54
N SER A 645 31.49 9.18 5.61
CA SER A 645 30.41 8.41 6.21
C SER A 645 29.61 7.60 5.17
N TYR A 646 29.85 6.30 5.20
CA TYR A 646 28.94 5.31 4.64
C TYR A 646 27.90 4.97 5.71
N ILE A 647 26.65 4.71 5.32
CA ILE A 647 25.68 4.17 6.28
C ILE A 647 26.09 2.73 6.57
N SER A 648 26.66 2.48 7.75
CA SER A 648 26.89 1.14 8.28
C SER A 648 25.60 0.59 8.91
N ALA A 649 24.83 -0.18 8.15
CA ALA A 649 23.69 -0.93 8.70
C ALA A 649 24.17 -2.33 9.10
N ILE A 650 24.08 -2.69 10.38
CA ILE A 650 24.36 -4.07 10.82
C ILE A 650 23.14 -4.93 10.49
N ASP A 651 23.34 -5.97 9.67
CA ASP A 651 22.31 -6.99 9.44
C ASP A 651 21.96 -7.68 10.78
N PRO A 652 20.69 -7.60 11.25
CA PRO A 652 20.30 -8.16 12.54
C PRO A 652 20.25 -9.70 12.59
N GLU A 653 20.27 -10.40 11.45
CA GLU A 653 20.36 -11.86 11.38
C GLU A 653 21.80 -12.37 11.24
N THR A 654 22.65 -11.71 10.43
CA THR A 654 24.03 -12.18 10.18
C THR A 654 25.10 -11.48 11.03
N GLY A 655 24.86 -10.23 11.43
CA GLY A 655 25.82 -9.38 12.12
C GLY A 655 26.91 -8.79 11.21
N GLU A 656 26.75 -8.84 9.88
CA GLU A 656 27.66 -8.20 8.93
C GLU A 656 27.34 -6.70 8.77
N THR A 657 28.37 -5.87 8.64
CA THR A 657 28.26 -4.44 8.39
C THR A 657 27.97 -4.19 6.91
N ILE A 658 26.78 -3.72 6.58
CA ILE A 658 26.38 -3.33 5.23
C ILE A 658 26.70 -1.85 5.03
N THR A 659 27.63 -1.55 4.12
CA THR A 659 28.08 -0.20 3.74
C THR A 659 27.17 0.37 2.64
N LEU A 660 26.30 1.33 2.97
CA LEU A 660 25.39 1.97 2.00
C LEU A 660 25.83 3.41 1.69
N SER A 661 25.93 3.76 0.40
CA SER A 661 26.23 5.13 -0.04
C SER A 661 24.96 5.89 -0.44
N LEU A 662 24.72 7.04 0.19
CA LEU A 662 23.72 8.00 -0.30
C LEU A 662 24.27 8.75 -1.52
N GLU A 663 23.61 8.59 -2.67
CA GLU A 663 23.91 9.34 -3.89
C GLU A 663 22.90 10.48 -4.08
N GLN A 664 23.39 11.69 -4.31
CA GLN A 664 22.56 12.81 -4.74
C GLN A 664 22.14 12.57 -6.19
N VAL A 665 20.86 12.22 -6.40
CA VAL A 665 20.33 11.81 -7.71
C VAL A 665 20.04 13.02 -8.58
N ILE A 666 19.49 14.10 -7.99
CA ILE A 666 19.14 15.31 -8.74
C ILE A 666 19.15 16.56 -7.84
N VAL A 667 19.39 17.72 -8.47
CA VAL A 667 19.08 19.04 -7.93
C VAL A 667 18.12 19.72 -8.90
N LEU A 668 17.01 20.24 -8.38
CA LEU A 668 16.03 21.03 -9.12
C LEU A 668 16.13 22.48 -8.67
N ASP A 669 16.05 23.44 -9.59
CA ASP A 669 15.92 24.86 -9.24
C ASP A 669 14.64 25.49 -9.82
N ASN A 670 14.30 26.68 -9.31
CA ASN A 670 13.12 27.43 -9.70
C ASN A 670 13.40 28.61 -10.63
N ILE A 671 14.51 28.59 -11.39
CA ILE A 671 14.91 29.73 -12.22
C ILE A 671 13.97 29.90 -13.43
N PHE A 672 13.16 30.96 -13.42
CA PHE A 672 12.23 31.29 -14.51
C PHE A 672 12.45 32.69 -15.10
N LEU A 673 13.14 32.74 -16.25
CA LEU A 673 13.14 33.85 -17.23
C LEU A 673 13.44 35.29 -16.73
N ASN A 674 14.68 35.72 -17.00
CA ASN A 674 15.19 37.10 -17.10
C ASN A 674 15.49 37.92 -15.83
N ASP A 675 15.05 37.53 -14.64
CA ASP A 675 15.64 38.05 -13.39
C ASP A 675 16.47 36.95 -12.70
N SER A 676 17.56 37.34 -12.05
CA SER A 676 18.64 36.46 -11.58
C SER A 676 18.39 35.80 -10.23
N ASP A 677 17.24 36.07 -9.62
CA ASP A 677 17.07 35.96 -8.18
C ASP A 677 16.17 34.75 -7.87
N ARG A 678 16.78 33.70 -7.29
CA ARG A 678 16.08 32.51 -6.82
C ARG A 678 15.23 32.87 -5.60
N LEU A 679 14.06 32.23 -5.48
CA LEU A 679 13.17 32.41 -4.32
C LEU A 679 13.20 31.17 -3.42
N PRO A 680 13.07 31.29 -2.09
CA PRO A 680 12.92 30.13 -1.22
C PRO A 680 11.72 29.27 -1.65
N LEU A 681 11.93 27.95 -1.65
CA LEU A 681 10.88 26.96 -1.88
C LEU A 681 10.35 26.45 -0.53
N TYR A 682 9.07 26.12 -0.45
CA TYR A 682 8.42 25.60 0.76
C TYR A 682 7.45 24.47 0.40
N GLY A 683 7.18 23.59 1.37
CA GLY A 683 6.22 22.49 1.19
C GLY A 683 6.60 21.55 0.06
N VAL A 684 7.85 21.07 0.03
CA VAL A 684 8.26 20.06 -0.95
C VAL A 684 7.44 18.79 -0.73
N SER A 685 6.80 18.29 -1.79
CA SER A 685 6.06 17.04 -1.78
C SER A 685 6.29 16.22 -3.05
N MET A 686 6.09 14.91 -2.98
CA MET A 686 6.23 14.01 -4.13
C MET A 686 5.02 13.10 -4.29
N SER A 687 4.64 12.83 -5.54
CA SER A 687 3.57 11.89 -5.87
C SER A 687 3.95 10.45 -5.49
N GLN A 688 3.00 9.63 -5.04
CA GLN A 688 3.22 8.26 -4.55
C GLN A 688 3.91 7.29 -5.52
N ASN A 689 3.79 7.52 -6.83
CA ASN A 689 4.47 6.71 -7.86
C ASN A 689 5.84 7.31 -8.24
N ASN A 690 6.36 8.23 -7.43
CA ASN A 690 7.55 9.06 -7.56
C ASN A 690 7.66 9.88 -8.86
N THR A 691 6.65 9.90 -9.74
CA THR A 691 6.79 10.54 -11.06
C THR A 691 6.83 12.06 -11.06
N ARG A 692 6.35 12.73 -9.99
CA ARG A 692 6.24 14.19 -9.91
C ARG A 692 6.65 14.72 -8.54
N ILE A 693 7.45 15.78 -8.53
CA ILE A 693 7.83 16.56 -7.35
C ILE A 693 7.17 17.94 -7.46
N ALA A 694 6.65 18.48 -6.36
CA ALA A 694 6.08 19.82 -6.32
C ALA A 694 6.63 20.63 -5.15
N ALA A 695 6.64 21.96 -5.30
CA ALA A 695 6.93 22.90 -4.23
C ALA A 695 6.23 24.24 -4.43
N GLY A 696 5.89 24.88 -3.33
CA GLY A 696 5.45 26.28 -3.28
C GLY A 696 6.63 27.25 -3.28
N SER A 697 6.38 28.51 -3.64
CA SER A 697 7.40 29.58 -3.57
C SER A 697 7.00 30.73 -2.65
N TYR A 698 8.04 31.44 -2.18
CA TYR A 698 7.90 32.77 -1.61
C TYR A 698 7.34 33.77 -2.65
N ALA A 699 6.72 34.86 -2.19
CA ALA A 699 6.12 35.88 -3.06
C ALA A 699 6.91 37.20 -3.03
N ASP A 700 7.70 37.50 -4.07
CA ASP A 700 8.37 38.81 -4.21
C ASP A 700 7.47 39.85 -4.90
N GLY A 701 6.43 40.28 -4.20
CA GLY A 701 5.69 41.52 -4.51
C GLY A 701 4.82 41.55 -5.78
N ALA A 702 4.90 40.57 -6.67
CA ALA A 702 4.08 40.47 -7.88
C ALA A 702 3.26 39.16 -7.95
N ASN A 703 3.93 38.01 -8.07
CA ASN A 703 3.32 36.72 -8.37
C ASN A 703 3.84 35.62 -7.42
N THR A 704 3.00 34.63 -7.10
CA THR A 704 3.39 33.40 -6.39
C THR A 704 3.17 32.20 -7.32
N PHE A 705 4.06 31.21 -7.27
CA PHE A 705 3.96 30.02 -8.12
C PHE A 705 3.98 28.72 -7.31
N ILE A 706 3.26 27.72 -7.83
CA ILE A 706 3.54 26.31 -7.58
C ILE A 706 4.41 25.80 -8.72
N TYR A 707 5.52 25.19 -8.37
CA TYR A 707 6.41 24.51 -9.30
C TYR A 707 6.14 23.00 -9.25
N LEU A 708 6.31 22.35 -10.39
CA LEU A 708 6.10 20.92 -10.57
C LEU A 708 7.19 20.41 -11.51
N TRP A 709 7.88 19.33 -11.14
CA TRP A 709 8.96 18.73 -11.90
C TRP A 709 8.71 17.23 -12.08
N GLY A 710 9.23 16.65 -13.17
CA GLY A 710 9.43 15.21 -13.29
C GLY A 710 10.76 14.78 -12.66
N LEU A 711 10.87 13.50 -12.30
CA LEU A 711 12.13 12.90 -11.80
C LEU A 711 13.30 12.94 -12.82
N ASP A 712 13.03 13.25 -14.08
CA ASP A 712 14.07 13.49 -15.11
C ASP A 712 14.67 14.90 -15.06
N GLY A 713 14.28 15.71 -14.06
CA GLY A 713 14.66 17.11 -13.93
C GLY A 713 13.85 18.06 -14.82
N SER A 714 12.88 17.57 -15.59
CA SER A 714 12.07 18.43 -16.45
C SER A 714 11.03 19.20 -15.63
N MET A 715 11.15 20.52 -15.61
CA MET A 715 10.13 21.39 -15.01
C MET A 715 8.86 21.38 -15.88
N LEU A 716 7.76 20.88 -15.32
CA LEU A 716 6.41 21.02 -15.87
C LEU A 716 5.94 22.46 -15.65
N GLN A 717 5.02 22.94 -16.48
CA GLN A 717 4.66 24.36 -16.52
C GLN A 717 4.24 24.88 -15.12
N PRO A 718 4.92 25.92 -14.58
CA PRO A 718 4.61 26.45 -13.26
C PRO A 718 3.21 27.08 -13.24
N HIS A 719 2.50 26.89 -12.14
CA HIS A 719 1.16 27.39 -11.94
C HIS A 719 1.19 28.72 -11.18
N GLU A 720 0.84 29.82 -11.86
CA GLU A 720 0.71 31.13 -11.23
C GLU A 720 -0.54 31.16 -10.34
N ILE A 721 -0.36 31.20 -9.03
CA ILE A 721 -1.45 31.48 -8.11
C ILE A 721 -1.61 33.00 -8.05
N GLY A 722 -2.75 33.51 -8.52
CA GLY A 722 -3.09 34.94 -8.50
C GLY A 722 -3.33 35.55 -7.10
N SER A 723 -2.69 35.01 -6.05
CA SER A 723 -2.74 35.53 -4.68
C SER A 723 -1.42 36.21 -4.33
N SER A 724 -1.47 37.36 -3.67
CA SER A 724 -0.27 38.07 -3.19
C SER A 724 0.29 37.48 -1.88
N ALA A 725 0.24 36.16 -1.75
CA ALA A 725 0.59 35.43 -0.54
C ALA A 725 1.43 34.20 -0.88
N MET A 726 2.29 33.81 0.06
CA MET A 726 3.15 32.64 -0.03
C MET A 726 2.33 31.35 -0.10
N VAL A 727 2.86 30.35 -0.81
CA VAL A 727 2.48 28.95 -0.61
C VAL A 727 3.34 28.41 0.53
N TRP A 728 2.72 28.04 1.63
CA TRP A 728 3.42 27.55 2.82
C TRP A 728 3.67 26.05 2.76
N ASP A 729 2.72 25.29 2.22
CA ASP A 729 2.76 23.83 2.22
C ASP A 729 2.03 23.23 1.02
N THR A 730 2.45 22.04 0.59
CA THR A 730 1.85 21.30 -0.52
C THR A 730 1.83 19.80 -0.25
N ALA A 731 0.84 19.09 -0.80
CA ALA A 731 0.70 17.66 -0.61
C ALA A 731 0.12 16.96 -1.84
N PHE A 732 0.56 15.73 -2.08
CA PHE A 732 -0.04 14.80 -3.03
C PHE A 732 -0.92 13.79 -2.33
N SER A 733 -2.03 13.41 -2.98
CA SER A 733 -2.79 12.21 -2.61
C SER A 733 -2.28 11.00 -3.37
N ASN A 734 -2.01 11.17 -4.65
CA ASN A 734 -1.61 10.16 -5.62
C ASN A 734 -0.94 10.89 -6.80
N SER A 735 -0.76 10.24 -7.95
CA SER A 735 -0.17 10.87 -9.14
C SER A 735 -1.09 11.88 -9.88
N GLN A 736 -2.31 12.07 -9.38
CA GLN A 736 -3.40 12.80 -10.04
C GLN A 736 -3.94 13.96 -9.19
N VAL A 737 -4.07 13.80 -7.88
CA VAL A 737 -4.66 14.80 -6.97
C VAL A 737 -3.57 15.45 -6.12
N PHE A 738 -3.55 16.78 -6.14
CA PHE A 738 -2.56 17.62 -5.48
C PHE A 738 -3.21 18.83 -4.80
N ALA A 739 -2.75 19.23 -3.62
CA ALA A 739 -3.23 20.40 -2.91
C ALA A 739 -2.10 21.32 -2.45
N ALA A 740 -2.41 22.61 -2.32
CA ALA A 740 -1.50 23.62 -1.80
C ALA A 740 -2.24 24.62 -0.90
N VAL A 741 -1.53 25.19 0.08
CA VAL A 741 -2.08 26.19 1.01
C VAL A 741 -1.27 27.48 1.09
N GLY A 742 -1.99 28.58 1.29
CA GLY A 742 -1.44 29.92 1.54
C GLY A 742 -2.48 30.81 2.22
N SER A 743 -3.02 31.79 1.49
CA SER A 743 -4.27 32.47 1.91
C SER A 743 -5.54 31.71 1.49
N ASN A 744 -5.40 30.75 0.57
CA ASN A 744 -6.46 29.86 0.12
C ASN A 744 -6.02 28.41 0.30
N VAL A 745 -6.99 27.47 0.31
CA VAL A 745 -6.75 26.06 -0.01
C VAL A 745 -7.09 25.87 -1.49
N GLN A 746 -6.12 25.43 -2.29
CA GLN A 746 -6.33 25.08 -3.68
C GLN A 746 -6.08 23.59 -3.89
N LEU A 747 -7.02 22.94 -4.57
CA LEU A 747 -6.96 21.52 -4.91
C LEU A 747 -6.99 21.39 -6.43
N PHE A 748 -6.12 20.53 -6.97
CA PHE A 748 -5.89 20.36 -8.41
C PHE A 748 -5.96 18.89 -8.82
N ASP A 749 -6.53 18.66 -10.00
CA ASP A 749 -6.45 17.43 -10.77
C ASP A 749 -5.42 17.62 -11.91
N LEU A 750 -4.41 16.76 -11.93
CA LEU A 750 -3.24 16.81 -12.79
C LEU A 750 -3.34 15.84 -14.00
N THR A 751 -4.52 15.27 -14.26
CA THR A 751 -4.78 14.33 -15.38
C THR A 751 -5.06 15.00 -16.73
N GLY A 752 -5.44 16.28 -16.72
CA GLY A 752 -5.78 17.05 -17.94
C GLY A 752 -4.59 17.40 -18.83
N SER A 753 -4.84 17.77 -20.09
CA SER A 753 -3.79 18.13 -21.07
C SER A 753 -2.90 19.30 -20.65
N ASP A 754 -3.45 20.19 -19.82
CA ASP A 754 -2.81 21.43 -19.39
C ASP A 754 -2.24 21.28 -17.96
N GLY A 755 -2.30 20.06 -17.39
CA GLY A 755 -1.67 19.68 -16.12
C GLY A 755 -2.28 20.25 -14.84
N TRP A 756 -3.17 21.24 -14.91
CA TRP A 756 -3.71 21.95 -13.74
C TRP A 756 -5.22 22.21 -13.85
N THR A 757 -6.05 21.32 -13.34
CA THR A 757 -7.52 21.51 -13.26
C THR A 757 -7.94 21.80 -11.82
N THR A 758 -8.33 23.02 -11.49
CA THR A 758 -8.77 23.37 -10.12
C THR A 758 -10.07 22.64 -9.75
N LEU A 759 -9.99 21.73 -8.78
CA LEU A 759 -11.11 21.00 -8.19
C LEU A 759 -11.85 21.84 -7.13
N SER A 760 -11.11 22.60 -6.33
CA SER A 760 -11.69 23.57 -5.38
C SER A 760 -10.71 24.68 -5.04
N ASP A 761 -11.22 25.90 -4.87
CA ASP A 761 -10.48 27.05 -4.33
C ASP A 761 -11.31 27.67 -3.20
N SER A 762 -10.77 27.62 -1.97
CA SER A 762 -11.41 28.13 -0.75
C SER A 762 -10.53 29.22 -0.14
N SER A 763 -10.96 30.48 -0.22
CA SER A 763 -10.23 31.62 0.35
C SER A 763 -10.50 31.83 1.84
N PHE A 764 -9.45 32.05 2.63
CA PHE A 764 -9.53 32.32 4.06
C PHE A 764 -9.04 33.74 4.38
N ASN A 765 -9.58 34.35 5.45
CA ASN A 765 -9.12 35.66 5.93
C ASN A 765 -7.82 35.59 6.75
N ASN A 766 -7.35 34.38 7.06
CA ASN A 766 -6.17 34.08 7.85
C ASN A 766 -5.25 33.19 7.03
N SER A 767 -3.94 33.31 7.24
CA SER A 767 -2.95 32.40 6.63
C SER A 767 -3.11 30.97 7.14
N LEU A 768 -3.09 30.04 6.20
CA LEU A 768 -2.91 28.61 6.42
C LEU A 768 -1.43 28.28 6.23
N TYR A 769 -0.90 27.38 7.07
CA TYR A 769 0.52 27.07 7.13
C TYR A 769 0.83 25.60 6.79
N SER A 770 -0.16 24.71 6.86
CA SER A 770 0.03 23.27 6.62
C SER A 770 -1.17 22.59 5.96
N ILE A 771 -0.88 21.54 5.18
CA ILE A 771 -1.86 20.68 4.53
C ILE A 771 -1.36 19.24 4.41
N GLY A 772 -2.15 18.31 4.94
CA GLY A 772 -2.01 16.89 4.72
C GLY A 772 -3.15 16.36 3.85
N ILE A 773 -2.82 15.43 2.95
CA ILE A 773 -3.81 14.59 2.25
C ILE A 773 -3.60 13.15 2.71
N SER A 774 -4.68 12.39 2.91
CA SER A 774 -4.55 10.96 3.18
C SER A 774 -4.04 10.21 1.95
N PRO A 775 -3.19 9.17 2.10
CA PRO A 775 -2.64 8.38 0.99
C PRO A 775 -3.65 7.74 0.04
N ASP A 776 -4.90 7.56 0.45
CA ASP A 776 -5.98 7.05 -0.41
C ASP A 776 -6.65 8.15 -1.26
N GLY A 777 -6.35 9.43 -1.00
CA GLY A 777 -6.99 10.58 -1.62
C GLY A 777 -8.40 10.90 -1.12
N THR A 778 -8.84 10.28 -0.02
CA THR A 778 -10.20 10.47 0.50
C THR A 778 -10.31 11.74 1.35
N TYR A 779 -9.31 12.07 2.16
CA TYR A 779 -9.38 13.08 3.21
C TYR A 779 -8.31 14.17 3.09
N LEU A 780 -8.68 15.36 3.51
CA LEU A 780 -7.87 16.57 3.54
C LEU A 780 -7.87 17.12 4.96
N LEU A 781 -6.70 17.41 5.52
CA LEU A 781 -6.54 18.13 6.78
C LEU A 781 -5.68 19.35 6.52
N TYR A 782 -6.18 20.54 6.85
CA TYR A 782 -5.39 21.77 6.72
C TYR A 782 -5.54 22.66 7.94
N GLY A 783 -4.48 23.42 8.24
CA GLY A 783 -4.34 24.16 9.48
C GLY A 783 -3.65 25.50 9.30
N GLY A 784 -4.00 26.43 10.16
CA GLY A 784 -3.34 27.73 10.24
C GLY A 784 -3.79 28.55 11.44
N ARG A 785 -3.69 29.87 11.29
CA ARG A 785 -3.98 30.82 12.36
C ARG A 785 -5.47 30.85 12.70
N ALA A 786 -5.81 30.39 13.91
CA ALA A 786 -7.18 30.29 14.43
C ALA A 786 -8.19 29.53 13.54
N VAL A 787 -7.72 28.71 12.58
CA VAL A 787 -8.54 27.91 11.66
C VAL A 787 -7.85 26.56 11.44
N TRP A 788 -8.65 25.49 11.40
CA TRP A 788 -8.29 24.19 10.88
C TRP A 788 -9.55 23.50 10.37
N GLU A 789 -9.43 22.59 9.42
CA GLU A 789 -10.55 21.79 8.91
C GLU A 789 -10.08 20.41 8.46
N PHE A 790 -10.85 19.39 8.81
CA PHE A 790 -10.73 18.04 8.25
C PHE A 790 -11.94 17.78 7.35
N LYS A 791 -11.71 17.47 6.08
CA LYS A 791 -12.72 17.43 5.02
C LYS A 791 -12.53 16.20 4.13
N GLN A 792 -13.62 15.66 3.59
CA GLN A 792 -13.54 14.68 2.50
C GLN A 792 -13.33 15.40 1.16
N ILE A 793 -12.44 14.89 0.30
CA ILE A 793 -12.10 15.51 -0.98
C ILE A 793 -13.25 15.36 -1.99
N PHE A 794 -13.80 14.16 -2.10
CA PHE A 794 -14.90 13.83 -3.01
C PHE A 794 -16.19 13.54 -2.23
N GLY A 795 -17.18 14.41 -2.34
CA GLY A 795 -18.49 14.28 -1.68
C GLY A 795 -19.06 15.63 -1.22
N ASP A 796 -20.40 15.71 -1.09
CA ASP A 796 -21.12 16.94 -0.68
C ASP A 796 -21.24 17.11 0.86
N GLU A 797 -20.76 16.13 1.66
CA GLU A 797 -20.91 16.14 3.12
C GLU A 797 -19.64 16.59 3.86
N ALA A 798 -19.76 17.66 4.65
CA ALA A 798 -18.77 18.02 5.65
C ALA A 798 -18.86 17.01 6.83
N LEU A 799 -17.76 16.30 7.09
CA LEU A 799 -17.70 15.26 8.11
C LEU A 799 -17.96 15.83 9.52
N PRO A 800 -18.68 15.11 10.41
CA PRO A 800 -18.94 15.53 11.78
C PRO A 800 -17.76 15.23 12.71
N ILE A 801 -16.55 15.64 12.33
CA ILE A 801 -15.43 15.79 13.27
C ILE A 801 -15.69 17.08 14.04
N ASP A 802 -15.59 17.03 15.38
CA ASP A 802 -16.14 18.01 16.32
C ASP A 802 -15.97 19.48 15.85
N ARG A 803 -17.07 20.13 15.42
CA ARG A 803 -17.09 21.52 14.94
C ARG A 803 -16.90 22.50 16.12
N GLN A 804 -15.69 22.57 16.66
CA GLN A 804 -15.25 23.67 17.53
C GLN A 804 -14.67 24.86 16.76
N SER A 805 -14.87 24.93 15.44
CA SER A 805 -14.27 25.90 14.52
C SER A 805 -14.74 27.37 14.65
N GLN A 806 -15.38 27.77 15.75
CA GLN A 806 -15.81 29.17 15.98
C GLN A 806 -15.66 29.72 17.42
N ASN A 807 -15.04 29.01 18.36
CA ASN A 807 -14.83 29.50 19.75
C ASN A 807 -13.47 29.13 20.38
N GLU A 808 -12.48 28.70 19.61
CA GLU A 808 -11.10 28.57 20.10
C GLU A 808 -10.45 29.98 20.22
N ASP A 809 -9.48 30.12 21.13
CA ASP A 809 -8.87 31.41 21.47
C ASP A 809 -8.10 32.00 20.28
N THR A 810 -8.43 33.23 19.86
CA THR A 810 -7.98 33.86 18.60
C THR A 810 -6.47 34.12 18.48
N ASN A 811 -5.71 33.78 19.53
CA ASN A 811 -4.26 33.91 19.57
C ASN A 811 -3.50 32.60 19.31
N VAL A 812 -4.18 31.46 19.17
CA VAL A 812 -3.57 30.13 18.99
C VAL A 812 -3.45 29.79 17.50
N GLN A 813 -2.32 29.24 17.09
CA GLN A 813 -2.03 28.85 15.71
C GLN A 813 -1.81 27.33 15.61
N ASN A 814 -2.36 26.71 14.55
CA ASN A 814 -2.01 25.35 14.18
C ASN A 814 -0.81 25.42 13.24
N PHE A 815 0.27 24.70 13.54
CA PHE A 815 1.50 24.71 12.73
C PHE A 815 1.47 23.62 11.66
N VAL A 816 1.39 22.35 12.07
CA VAL A 816 1.42 21.19 11.15
C VAL A 816 0.10 20.42 11.15
N SER A 817 -0.21 19.87 9.98
CA SER A 817 -1.37 19.04 9.63
C SER A 817 -0.86 17.77 8.96
N TYR A 818 -0.87 16.64 9.66
CA TYR A 818 -0.13 15.42 9.28
C TYR A 818 -1.07 14.24 9.00
N PHE A 819 -0.67 13.35 8.07
CA PHE A 819 -1.18 11.98 7.92
C PHE A 819 0.01 11.01 7.91
N SER A 820 -0.14 9.83 8.51
CA SER A 820 0.87 8.76 8.41
C SER A 820 0.92 8.17 6.99
N TYR A 821 2.07 7.62 6.56
CA TYR A 821 2.24 7.03 5.22
C TYR A 821 1.26 5.87 4.92
N ASN A 822 0.76 5.19 5.96
CA ASN A 822 -0.28 4.17 5.83
C ASN A 822 -1.72 4.71 5.93
N GLY A 823 -1.91 6.03 6.05
CA GLY A 823 -3.19 6.73 6.13
C GLY A 823 -4.00 6.49 7.41
N ARG A 824 -3.51 5.67 8.34
CA ARG A 824 -4.24 5.25 9.54
C ARG A 824 -4.41 6.37 10.56
N PHE A 825 -3.40 7.21 10.72
CA PHE A 825 -3.36 8.27 11.72
C PHE A 825 -3.35 9.65 11.05
N PHE A 826 -3.96 10.62 11.73
CA PHE A 826 -3.83 12.03 11.39
C PHE A 826 -3.57 12.86 12.64
N GLY A 827 -2.85 13.97 12.48
CA GLY A 827 -2.38 14.78 13.59
C GLY A 827 -2.41 16.27 13.34
N ARG A 828 -2.55 17.06 14.41
CA ARG A 828 -2.27 18.50 14.42
C ARG A 828 -1.58 18.93 15.71
N ILE A 829 -0.75 19.95 15.59
CA ILE A 829 -0.06 20.61 16.70
C ILE A 829 -0.41 22.09 16.78
N ARG A 830 -0.19 22.69 17.95
CA ARG A 830 -0.40 24.12 18.21
C ARG A 830 0.83 24.77 18.84
N ASP A 831 0.97 26.09 18.68
CA ASP A 831 1.99 26.89 19.39
C ASP A 831 1.98 26.70 20.90
N ASP A 832 0.82 26.40 21.50
CA ASP A 832 0.72 26.12 22.93
C ASP A 832 1.31 24.76 23.38
N GLY A 833 1.94 24.00 22.48
CA GLY A 833 2.57 22.70 22.76
C GLY A 833 1.58 21.54 22.90
N SER A 834 0.32 21.74 22.52
CA SER A 834 -0.70 20.68 22.54
C SER A 834 -0.67 19.87 21.25
N VAL A 835 -0.52 18.56 21.38
CA VAL A 835 -0.59 17.61 20.27
C VAL A 835 -1.96 16.93 20.27
N PHE A 836 -2.60 16.86 19.10
CA PHE A 836 -3.85 16.15 18.85
C PHE A 836 -3.60 15.08 17.80
N LEU A 837 -3.89 13.82 18.13
CA LEU A 837 -3.78 12.69 17.21
C LEU A 837 -5.13 11.96 17.14
N GLY A 838 -5.55 11.55 15.95
CA GLY A 838 -6.76 10.74 15.72
C GLY A 838 -6.48 9.57 14.78
N GLU A 839 -7.37 8.57 14.81
CA GLU A 839 -7.40 7.53 13.77
C GLU A 839 -8.40 7.94 12.67
N THR A 840 -7.96 7.87 11.42
CA THR A 840 -8.70 8.30 10.23
C THR A 840 -10.07 7.62 10.12
N PHE A 841 -10.16 6.35 10.52
CA PHE A 841 -11.41 5.59 10.58
C PHE A 841 -12.34 6.04 11.73
N GLU A 842 -11.80 6.30 12.93
CA GLU A 842 -12.59 6.73 14.09
C GLU A 842 -13.09 8.18 13.97
N ARG A 843 -12.49 8.98 13.08
CA ARG A 843 -12.89 10.38 12.78
C ARG A 843 -13.00 11.25 14.04
N SER A 844 -12.12 11.00 15.01
CA SER A 844 -12.05 11.77 16.25
C SER A 844 -10.62 11.88 16.74
N PHE A 845 -10.30 13.00 17.40
CA PHE A 845 -9.03 13.14 18.12
C PHE A 845 -9.12 12.43 19.46
N ALA A 846 -8.05 11.71 19.82
CA ALA A 846 -7.78 11.34 21.19
C ALA A 846 -7.65 12.61 22.07
N ARG A 847 -7.63 12.44 23.40
CA ARG A 847 -7.46 13.58 24.31
C ARG A 847 -6.11 14.26 24.01
N PRO A 848 -6.09 15.59 23.80
CA PRO A 848 -4.83 16.28 23.63
C PRO A 848 -3.97 16.12 24.86
N PHE A 849 -2.67 15.96 24.64
CA PHE A 849 -1.67 16.02 25.69
C PHE A 849 -0.72 17.18 25.41
N ASN A 850 -0.15 17.70 26.48
CA ASN A 850 0.78 18.83 26.46
C ASN A 850 1.90 18.47 27.45
N LYS A 851 3.14 18.43 26.95
CA LYS A 851 4.31 17.92 27.69
C LYS A 851 5.45 18.96 27.79
N SER A 852 5.50 19.92 26.88
CA SER A 852 6.53 20.96 26.81
C SER A 852 5.93 22.35 26.91
N ALA A 853 6.66 23.28 27.54
CA ALA A 853 6.32 24.71 27.56
C ALA A 853 6.90 25.47 26.35
N GLN A 854 7.42 24.74 25.36
CA GLN A 854 8.02 25.26 24.12
C GLN A 854 7.09 24.93 22.95
N GLY A 855 7.07 25.78 21.92
CA GLY A 855 6.19 25.59 20.77
C GLY A 855 6.52 24.29 20.03
N ALA A 856 5.50 23.46 19.82
CA ALA A 856 5.61 22.30 18.95
C ALA A 856 5.56 22.79 17.49
N TYR A 857 6.58 22.43 16.73
CA TYR A 857 6.81 22.92 15.36
C TYR A 857 6.52 21.85 14.30
N ASP A 858 6.75 20.57 14.60
CA ASP A 858 6.48 19.45 13.69
C ASP A 858 6.01 18.19 14.43
N MET A 859 5.40 17.23 13.73
CA MET A 859 5.02 15.93 14.30
C MET A 859 5.00 14.78 13.29
N GLY A 860 5.28 13.57 13.77
CA GLY A 860 5.08 12.33 13.03
C GLY A 860 4.66 11.19 13.95
N ILE A 861 4.06 10.13 13.40
CA ILE A 861 3.83 8.88 14.13
C ILE A 861 4.15 7.69 13.23
N THR A 862 4.75 6.66 13.82
CA THR A 862 5.02 5.39 13.15
C THR A 862 3.75 4.72 12.65
N SER A 863 3.86 3.91 11.60
CA SER A 863 2.75 3.23 10.94
C SER A 863 1.99 2.26 11.87
N ASP A 864 2.68 1.65 12.84
CA ASP A 864 2.04 0.82 13.87
C ASP A 864 1.22 1.63 14.89
N GLY A 865 1.56 2.91 15.08
CA GLY A 865 0.96 3.84 16.04
C GLY A 865 1.62 3.83 17.42
N ASN A 866 2.78 3.20 17.58
CA ASN A 866 3.45 3.02 18.87
C ASN A 866 4.44 4.14 19.23
N ILE A 867 5.06 4.83 18.26
CA ILE A 867 6.04 5.89 18.54
C ILE A 867 5.59 7.20 17.90
N LEU A 868 5.34 8.20 18.75
CA LEU A 868 4.96 9.55 18.36
C LEU A 868 6.17 10.49 18.50
N MET A 869 6.52 11.16 17.41
CA MET A 869 7.59 12.16 17.35
C MET A 869 7.01 13.57 17.37
N VAL A 870 7.66 14.48 18.10
CA VAL A 870 7.32 15.91 18.16
C VAL A 870 8.61 16.74 18.02
N GLY A 871 8.68 17.58 17.00
CA GLY A 871 9.73 18.59 16.83
C GLY A 871 9.33 19.92 17.49
N TYR A 872 10.31 20.67 18.00
CA TYR A 872 10.08 21.93 18.73
C TYR A 872 10.86 23.12 18.14
N GLU A 873 10.39 24.33 18.45
CA GLU A 873 11.00 25.61 18.03
C GLU A 873 12.45 25.82 18.51
N ASN A 874 12.90 25.08 19.53
CA ASN A 874 14.29 25.14 20.01
C ASN A 874 15.23 24.13 19.34
N GLY A 875 14.78 23.48 18.27
CA GLY A 875 15.55 22.50 17.49
C GLY A 875 15.61 21.09 18.07
N ARG A 876 14.95 20.85 19.21
CA ARG A 876 14.83 19.53 19.82
C ARG A 876 13.72 18.71 19.16
N VAL A 877 13.95 17.41 19.03
CA VAL A 877 12.93 16.41 18.66
C VAL A 877 12.76 15.43 19.81
N GLU A 878 11.53 15.07 20.16
CA GLU A 878 11.25 14.13 21.26
C GLU A 878 10.37 12.98 20.78
N LEU A 879 10.74 11.76 21.15
CA LEU A 879 10.00 10.54 20.81
C LEU A 879 9.27 10.01 22.04
N TYR A 880 8.02 9.62 21.85
CA TYR A 880 7.06 9.29 22.88
C TYR A 880 6.42 7.94 22.61
N ASP A 881 6.37 7.06 23.63
CA ASP A 881 5.66 5.78 23.54
C ASP A 881 4.15 6.02 23.63
N TYR A 882 3.49 5.82 22.49
CA TYR A 882 2.06 6.03 22.28
C TYR A 882 1.24 4.74 22.31
N SER A 883 1.86 3.60 22.62
CA SER A 883 1.19 2.28 22.66
C SER A 883 0.02 2.25 23.65
N GLU A 884 0.17 2.87 24.83
CA GLU A 884 -0.90 3.03 25.83
C GLU A 884 -1.61 4.40 25.72
N ARG A 885 -2.80 4.41 25.11
CA ARG A 885 -3.62 5.61 24.83
C ARG A 885 -4.21 6.33 26.06
N GLN A 886 -3.77 6.02 27.29
CA GLN A 886 -4.28 6.63 28.52
C GLN A 886 -3.16 7.09 29.46
N GLY A 887 -3.10 8.40 29.72
CA GLY A 887 -2.19 8.99 30.72
C GLY A 887 -1.23 10.06 30.19
N GLY A 888 -1.11 10.18 28.87
CA GLY A 888 -0.18 11.09 28.19
C GLY A 888 1.19 10.43 28.04
N PRO A 889 1.65 10.18 26.80
CA PRO A 889 2.66 9.17 26.49
C PRO A 889 4.01 9.43 27.20
N PRO A 890 4.70 8.43 27.78
CA PRO A 890 6.02 8.63 28.36
C PRO A 890 7.05 8.95 27.26
N LEU A 891 8.05 9.78 27.61
CA LEU A 891 9.18 10.09 26.74
C LEU A 891 10.08 8.84 26.65
N ILE A 892 10.47 8.45 25.45
CA ILE A 892 11.45 7.41 25.17
C ILE A 892 12.85 8.03 25.28
N TYR A 893 13.17 8.94 24.35
CA TYR A 893 14.36 9.77 24.32
C TYR A 893 14.08 11.08 23.56
N GLY A 894 15.08 11.97 23.49
CA GLY A 894 15.00 13.18 22.68
C GLY A 894 16.35 13.50 22.03
N LEU A 895 16.27 13.99 20.80
CA LEU A 895 17.38 14.34 19.91
C LEU A 895 17.57 15.87 19.96
N ASP A 896 18.76 16.32 20.33
CA ASP A 896 19.13 17.73 20.27
C ASP A 896 19.68 18.02 18.85
N ALA A 897 18.77 18.02 17.87
CA ALA A 897 19.11 17.84 16.45
C ALA A 897 19.70 19.10 15.79
N HIS A 898 19.07 20.26 15.99
CA HIS A 898 19.40 21.53 15.34
C HIS A 898 19.38 22.70 16.35
N PRO A 899 19.93 23.89 16.02
CA PRO A 899 19.99 25.02 16.96
C PRO A 899 18.67 25.81 17.10
N SER A 900 17.70 25.58 16.23
CA SER A 900 16.37 26.22 16.18
C SER A 900 15.36 25.31 15.45
N ASN A 901 14.09 25.73 15.36
CA ASN A 901 12.97 25.12 14.62
C ASN A 901 13.36 23.91 13.75
N THR A 902 13.07 22.70 14.24
CA THR A 902 13.35 21.45 13.52
C THR A 902 12.11 20.95 12.79
N HIS A 903 12.22 20.76 11.47
CA HIS A 903 11.37 19.85 10.71
C HIS A 903 11.83 18.41 10.94
N ALA A 904 10.90 17.47 11.13
CA ALA A 904 11.23 16.08 11.42
C ALA A 904 10.22 15.12 10.79
N VAL A 905 10.71 14.16 10.01
CA VAL A 905 9.88 13.14 9.32
C VAL A 905 10.44 11.74 9.53
N PHE A 906 9.54 10.76 9.72
CA PHE A 906 9.89 9.35 9.66
C PHE A 906 10.07 8.90 8.20
N SER A 907 10.90 7.88 7.97
CA SER A 907 10.85 7.06 6.77
C SER A 907 9.58 6.20 6.74
N PRO A 908 9.07 5.75 5.57
CA PRO A 908 7.82 4.98 5.49
C PRO A 908 7.86 3.61 6.18
N ASP A 909 9.05 3.05 6.37
CA ASP A 909 9.31 1.78 7.06
C ASP A 909 9.52 1.94 8.58
N ASP A 910 9.38 3.17 9.10
CA ASP A 910 9.54 3.56 10.51
C ASP A 910 10.95 3.34 11.10
N THR A 911 12.00 3.15 10.28
CA THR A 911 13.37 2.85 10.77
C THR A 911 14.28 4.07 10.94
N ILE A 912 14.06 5.13 10.15
CA ILE A 912 14.88 6.35 10.12
C ILE A 912 14.01 7.57 10.43
N ILE A 913 14.58 8.55 11.13
CA ILE A 913 14.07 9.92 11.20
C ILE A 913 15.03 10.81 10.41
N ALA A 914 14.51 11.64 9.52
CA ALA A 914 15.25 12.77 8.97
C ALA A 914 14.85 14.04 9.72
N THR A 915 15.83 14.86 10.11
CA THR A 915 15.61 16.20 10.68
C THR A 915 16.32 17.27 9.86
N SER A 916 15.78 18.49 9.85
CA SER A 916 16.43 19.65 9.23
C SER A 916 16.00 20.96 9.88
N SER A 917 16.76 22.05 9.67
CA SER A 917 16.40 23.39 10.16
C SER A 917 16.53 24.48 9.07
N PRO A 918 15.65 25.50 9.09
CA PRO A 918 15.77 26.68 8.23
C PRO A 918 16.96 27.59 8.53
N ASP A 919 17.71 27.38 9.62
CA ASP A 919 18.75 28.31 10.10
C ASP A 919 20.19 27.75 10.08
N ASP A 920 20.41 26.46 9.79
CA ASP A 920 21.75 25.84 9.79
C ASP A 920 22.19 25.20 8.47
N GLY A 921 21.26 24.87 7.56
CA GLY A 921 21.58 24.25 6.27
C GLY A 921 21.87 22.76 6.34
N ILE A 922 21.61 22.11 7.48
CA ILE A 922 22.01 20.72 7.74
C ILE A 922 20.77 19.81 7.73
N VAL A 923 20.91 18.62 7.13
CA VAL A 923 19.95 17.52 7.25
C VAL A 923 20.61 16.37 7.99
N LYS A 924 19.96 15.84 9.03
CA LYS A 924 20.50 14.74 9.86
C LYS A 924 19.59 13.52 9.79
N LEU A 925 20.18 12.34 9.66
CA LEU A 925 19.47 11.06 9.68
C LEU A 925 19.75 10.33 10.98
N TRP A 926 18.70 9.82 11.63
CA TRP A 926 18.76 9.18 12.93
C TRP A 926 18.07 7.81 12.89
N ARG A 927 18.57 6.82 13.63
CA ARG A 927 17.90 5.52 13.78
C ARG A 927 16.79 5.62 14.82
N VAL A 928 15.61 5.07 14.52
CA VAL A 928 14.44 5.13 15.41
C VAL A 928 14.57 4.23 16.65
N GLU A 929 15.34 3.13 16.58
CA GLU A 929 15.47 2.16 17.68
C GLU A 929 16.15 2.76 18.93
N ASP A 930 17.21 3.55 18.74
CA ASP A 930 18.13 4.01 19.79
C ASP A 930 18.37 5.53 19.79
N GLY A 931 18.04 6.23 18.70
CA GLY A 931 18.32 7.65 18.51
C GLY A 931 19.75 7.94 18.06
N GLU A 932 20.48 6.96 17.54
CA GLU A 932 21.83 7.14 16.99
C GLU A 932 21.80 8.04 15.75
N LEU A 933 22.72 9.00 15.65
CA LEU A 933 22.95 9.80 14.45
C LEU A 933 23.65 8.92 13.41
N LEU A 934 22.97 8.64 12.30
CA LEU A 934 23.48 7.81 11.20
C LEU A 934 24.25 8.62 10.16
N LEU A 935 23.84 9.87 9.92
CA LEU A 935 24.45 10.72 8.90
C LEU A 935 24.14 12.19 9.12
N GLU A 936 25.09 13.04 8.75
CA GLU A 936 24.91 14.48 8.58
C GLU A 936 25.18 14.86 7.12
N LEU A 937 24.24 15.61 6.51
CA LEU A 937 24.28 16.08 5.13
C LEU A 937 24.26 17.61 5.12
N ASP A 938 25.29 18.22 4.53
CA ASP A 938 25.30 19.66 4.22
C ASP A 938 24.44 19.90 2.96
N ALA A 939 23.49 20.84 3.02
CA ALA A 939 22.65 21.24 1.89
C ALA A 939 23.35 22.19 0.91
N GLU A 940 24.58 22.63 1.19
CA GLU A 940 25.31 23.72 0.52
C GLU A 940 24.51 25.05 0.47
N ALA A 941 23.62 25.27 1.45
CA ALA A 941 22.70 26.42 1.49
C ALA A 941 22.54 26.98 2.92
N ASP A 942 22.13 28.25 3.03
CA ASP A 942 21.93 28.94 4.33
C ASP A 942 20.81 28.32 5.21
N GLY A 943 20.02 27.36 4.70
CA GLY A 943 18.92 26.75 5.46
C GLY A 943 18.06 25.78 4.65
N VAL A 944 17.41 24.83 5.34
CA VAL A 944 16.50 23.83 4.77
C VAL A 944 15.06 24.11 5.22
N THR A 945 14.14 24.25 4.27
CA THR A 945 12.80 24.82 4.47
C THR A 945 11.67 23.78 4.51
N SER A 946 11.94 22.55 4.07
CA SER A 946 11.00 21.43 4.10
C SER A 946 11.74 20.12 3.80
N LEU A 947 11.22 19.00 4.31
CA LEU A 947 11.87 17.69 4.32
C LEU A 947 10.81 16.59 4.20
N ILE A 948 10.98 15.63 3.29
CA ILE A 948 10.02 14.55 3.06
C ILE A 948 10.70 13.29 2.47
N PHE A 949 10.23 12.09 2.82
CA PHE A 949 10.60 10.85 2.13
C PHE A 949 9.60 10.52 1.01
N SER A 950 10.04 9.81 -0.02
CA SER A 950 9.14 9.13 -0.95
C SER A 950 8.30 8.09 -0.21
N GLN A 951 7.10 7.79 -0.72
CA GLN A 951 6.19 6.86 -0.02
C GLN A 951 6.67 5.40 -0.05
N ASP A 952 7.53 5.05 -1.01
CA ASP A 952 8.25 3.77 -1.08
C ASP A 952 9.61 3.78 -0.35
N GLY A 953 10.02 4.91 0.24
CA GLY A 953 11.26 5.06 0.99
C GLY A 953 12.53 5.21 0.16
N HIS A 954 12.49 5.03 -1.16
CA HIS A 954 13.65 5.12 -2.06
C HIS A 954 14.26 6.52 -2.23
N TYR A 955 13.61 7.60 -1.81
CA TYR A 955 14.16 8.95 -1.93
C TYR A 955 13.94 9.81 -0.68
N LEU A 956 14.93 10.64 -0.37
CA LEU A 956 14.81 11.76 0.57
C LEU A 956 14.86 13.06 -0.24
N LEU A 957 13.88 13.94 -0.02
CA LEU A 957 13.76 15.22 -0.68
C LEU A 957 13.75 16.34 0.34
N PHE A 958 14.50 17.41 0.06
CA PHE A 958 14.42 18.64 0.86
C PHE A 958 14.55 19.90 0.00
N GLY A 959 13.84 20.94 0.41
CA GLY A 959 13.89 22.28 -0.20
C GLY A 959 14.83 23.21 0.57
N THR A 960 15.51 24.12 -0.12
CA THR A 960 16.45 25.06 0.49
C THR A 960 15.97 26.52 0.42
N THR A 961 16.50 27.35 1.32
CA THR A 961 16.34 28.81 1.26
C THR A 961 16.94 29.42 -0.01
N ALA A 962 17.91 28.74 -0.63
CA ALA A 962 18.51 29.11 -1.91
C ALA A 962 17.60 28.87 -3.13
N GLY A 963 16.44 28.23 -2.96
CA GLY A 963 15.47 27.96 -4.04
C GLY A 963 15.75 26.69 -4.83
N GLU A 964 16.44 25.73 -4.22
CA GLU A 964 16.75 24.42 -4.79
C GLU A 964 15.98 23.30 -4.07
N ILE A 965 15.72 22.19 -4.75
CA ILE A 965 15.27 20.92 -4.17
C ILE A 965 16.33 19.88 -4.43
N HIS A 966 16.84 19.27 -3.37
CA HIS A 966 17.84 18.22 -3.44
C HIS A 966 17.13 16.87 -3.29
N VAL A 967 17.41 15.94 -4.19
CA VAL A 967 16.83 14.59 -4.19
C VAL A 967 17.96 13.59 -4.00
N TYR A 968 17.97 12.91 -2.87
CA TYR A 968 18.92 11.85 -2.53
C TYR A 968 18.26 10.49 -2.70
N GLY A 969 18.97 9.56 -3.34
CA GLY A 969 18.54 8.18 -3.46
C GLY A 969 18.84 7.45 -2.16
N MET A 970 17.79 7.09 -1.42
CA MET A 970 17.95 6.23 -0.25
C MET A 970 18.37 4.84 -0.73
N PRO A 971 19.43 4.26 -0.16
CA PRO A 971 19.88 2.95 -0.56
C PRO A 971 18.80 1.89 -0.32
N GLU A 972 18.58 1.02 -1.31
CA GLU A 972 17.81 -0.20 -1.08
C GLU A 972 18.54 -1.03 -0.03
N VAL A 973 17.89 -1.21 1.13
CA VAL A 973 18.28 -2.27 2.06
C VAL A 973 17.84 -3.59 1.41
N GLU A 974 18.71 -4.18 0.59
CA GLU A 974 18.58 -5.59 0.20
C GLU A 974 18.54 -6.42 1.49
N ARG A 975 17.34 -6.94 1.82
CA ARG A 975 17.07 -7.85 2.94
C ARG A 975 17.04 -9.31 2.47
#